data_AF-E4U1S7-F1
#
_entry.id   AF-E4U1S7-F1
#
_cell.length_a   1.000
_cell.length_b   1.000
_cell.length_c   1.000
_cell.angle_alpha   90.00
_cell.angle_beta   90.00
_cell.angle_gamma   90.00
#
_symmetry.space_group_name_H-M   'P 1'
#
loop_
_entity.id
_entity.type
_entity.pdbx_description
1 polymer ?
#
loop_
_entity_poly.entity_id
_entity_poly.type
_entity_poly.pdbx_seq_one_letter_code
_entity_poly.pdbx_strand_id
1 'polypeptide(L)'
;MAEEQEEIIIIEEADAAGVEKTAAGASEPTGEKPSLLKNKRLILIIAGAVGLLLLVGGGVAFFSSHSSQEAKPTEQPIADAVKPSQENIIAPSALENMIERANYLYANGNPTEALKLYEKIALYSEAISQYNLGVVQLKEGEYKEALENFKHSIANGENRCVSAINAAVCCLNLKREKEFNYYIKMADSYLPQESSSPMYSYYYSLVNYYKGNYLEALSALKHPTTDEYQTIQNKLRAKISAMYGNFTDAINTLENPKQEEDSFSRGLLYANLGDLKSAKKYLTDAIKQNDEPVEEQLALALVDLKMGLHEEAAKLIKDSTDTYRNDVYAPYPLHVFLKPSLYNPDDIQRLYRKSSGDNRQQVYRSILYFAPYKIFNAEQTINYIRKGNANIYIDDIESAKEYLKTSTRASSVDYGIVLAIQKALKFRLRDANAQLSALLKRNPQHSILHYDLALTYAQMGDMSKAHEHFLRSYYLDANNYMSGIFAVMCSDMIGNNNPKLTSILKDNLSQEPEKEEFELYRTLLDITQNNFPSASKWLDNTYKERPLYLALNVLIATEMEQYDVARTSAKRLSALQPHDMLPNFMVIETNFSDMKPKAFASSALNYLKKQTFHYDDLYYGPQLTRDKAVQMAAMTGQLTPFIKRLETILPTTTDNTADIISALAEGHFYNQDFEKSYVLYNQLIDTYKIRDEQTLFLGACASIGAEHYENAIALLELSRMKNPSYSETRYALGLLYMQTFNNQAATNLFGKMGNTGFQSRYFDFAIDTNKLLTEPQNFHPL
;
A
#
# COMPACT_ATOMS: atom_id res chain seq x y z
N MET A 1 -23.36 -5.73 -17.35
CA MET A 1 -23.70 -7.06 -17.92
C MET A 1 -22.79 -7.36 -19.12
N ALA A 2 -21.62 -7.93 -18.87
CA ALA A 2 -20.88 -8.68 -19.88
C ALA A 2 -20.90 -10.16 -19.48
N GLU A 3 -21.19 -11.06 -20.42
CA GLU A 3 -20.86 -12.47 -20.24
C GLU A 3 -19.37 -12.64 -20.57
N GLU A 4 -18.49 -12.47 -19.58
CA GLU A 4 -17.21 -13.21 -19.62
C GLU A 4 -17.53 -14.70 -19.42
N GLN A 5 -17.97 -15.33 -20.51
CA GLN A 5 -17.83 -16.76 -20.68
C GLN A 5 -16.33 -17.07 -20.54
N GLU A 6 -15.93 -18.10 -19.78
CA GLU A 6 -14.56 -18.60 -19.90
C GLU A 6 -14.28 -18.84 -21.37
N GLU A 7 -13.17 -18.29 -21.90
CA GLU A 7 -12.87 -18.33 -23.33
C GLU A 7 -12.73 -19.78 -23.81
N ILE A 8 -13.85 -20.32 -24.28
CA ILE A 8 -14.05 -21.76 -24.39
C ILE A 8 -13.38 -22.27 -25.67
N ILE A 9 -12.53 -23.27 -25.48
CA ILE A 9 -11.57 -23.67 -26.49
C ILE A 9 -12.23 -24.66 -27.44
N ILE A 10 -12.78 -24.12 -28.54
CA ILE A 10 -13.32 -24.85 -29.67
C ILE A 10 -12.18 -25.21 -30.62
N ILE A 11 -12.11 -26.47 -31.06
CA ILE A 11 -11.07 -26.98 -31.95
C ILE A 11 -11.70 -27.43 -33.29
N GLU A 12 -11.08 -27.05 -34.41
CA GLU A 12 -11.54 -27.39 -35.77
C GLU A 12 -10.76 -28.57 -36.36
N GLU A 13 -11.35 -29.28 -37.32
CA GLU A 13 -10.73 -30.49 -37.87
C GLU A 13 -9.57 -30.19 -38.84
N ALA A 14 -9.64 -29.07 -39.57
CA ALA A 14 -8.57 -28.64 -40.46
C ALA A 14 -7.22 -28.49 -39.73
N ASP A 15 -7.28 -28.12 -38.45
CA ASP A 15 -6.11 -27.96 -37.58
C ASP A 15 -5.69 -29.29 -36.93
N ALA A 16 -6.61 -30.25 -36.78
CA ALA A 16 -6.31 -31.62 -36.35
C ALA A 16 -5.62 -32.46 -37.45
N ALA A 17 -5.85 -32.12 -38.73
CA ALA A 17 -5.41 -32.89 -39.90
C ALA A 17 -3.92 -32.73 -40.27
N GLY A 18 -3.20 -31.76 -39.68
CA GLY A 18 -1.72 -31.70 -39.72
C GLY A 18 -1.08 -31.57 -41.12
N VAL A 19 -1.60 -30.70 -41.99
CA VAL A 19 -1.09 -30.53 -43.37
C VAL A 19 0.30 -29.88 -43.39
N GLU A 20 1.34 -30.65 -43.75
CA GLU A 20 2.72 -30.17 -43.85
C GLU A 20 2.89 -29.02 -44.86
N LYS A 21 3.29 -27.83 -44.39
CA LYS A 21 3.88 -26.79 -45.23
C LYS A 21 5.39 -27.04 -45.37
N THR A 22 5.75 -27.98 -46.23
CA THR A 22 7.16 -28.30 -46.53
C THR A 22 7.89 -27.09 -47.13
N ALA A 23 8.96 -26.65 -46.46
CA ALA A 23 9.86 -25.63 -47.01
C ALA A 23 10.72 -26.24 -48.12
N ALA A 24 10.66 -25.67 -49.33
CA ALA A 24 11.40 -26.18 -50.48
C ALA A 24 12.92 -25.91 -50.36
N GLY A 25 13.77 -26.94 -50.46
CA GLY A 25 15.22 -26.73 -50.33
C GLY A 25 16.17 -27.93 -50.31
N ALA A 26 15.91 -29.03 -51.02
CA ALA A 26 16.89 -30.11 -51.19
C ALA A 26 16.79 -30.79 -52.57
N SER A 27 17.94 -31.11 -53.18
CA SER A 27 18.06 -31.74 -54.50
C SER A 27 18.41 -33.24 -54.41
N GLU A 28 18.03 -34.02 -55.43
CA GLU A 28 18.19 -35.48 -55.48
C GLU A 28 19.65 -36.00 -55.50
N PRO A 29 19.89 -37.26 -55.06
CA PRO A 29 21.19 -37.91 -55.06
C PRO A 29 21.40 -38.89 -56.24
N THR A 30 22.67 -39.16 -56.61
CA THR A 30 23.04 -40.27 -57.52
C THR A 30 24.40 -40.91 -57.13
N GLY A 31 24.61 -42.19 -57.49
CA GLY A 31 25.96 -42.73 -57.79
C GLY A 31 26.82 -43.38 -56.69
N GLU A 32 26.56 -44.66 -56.40
CA GLU A 32 27.54 -45.75 -56.12
C GLU A 32 28.88 -45.53 -55.34
N LYS A 33 28.92 -46.03 -54.08
CA LYS A 33 29.77 -47.14 -53.50
C LYS A 33 31.30 -47.27 -53.83
N PRO A 34 32.15 -47.95 -52.99
CA PRO A 34 31.91 -48.63 -51.69
C PRO A 34 33.00 -48.45 -50.57
N SER A 35 32.80 -49.15 -49.43
CA SER A 35 33.82 -49.67 -48.45
C SER A 35 34.43 -48.69 -47.41
N LEU A 36 34.23 -48.84 -46.08
CA LEU A 36 34.83 -49.78 -45.06
C LEU A 36 36.27 -49.35 -44.62
N LEU A 37 36.72 -49.25 -43.35
CA LEU A 37 36.31 -49.84 -42.04
C LEU A 37 36.69 -48.99 -40.78
N LYS A 38 35.91 -49.15 -39.69
CA LYS A 38 36.25 -49.22 -38.22
C LYS A 38 37.35 -48.36 -37.54
N ASN A 39 36.98 -47.80 -36.37
CA ASN A 39 37.61 -47.88 -35.00
C ASN A 39 38.08 -46.60 -34.24
N LYS A 40 37.57 -46.50 -32.99
CA LYS A 40 38.23 -46.13 -31.70
C LYS A 40 38.75 -44.69 -31.38
N ARG A 41 38.02 -44.06 -30.44
CA ARG A 41 38.43 -43.62 -29.06
C ARG A 41 39.65 -42.68 -28.80
N LEU A 42 39.39 -41.67 -27.94
CA LEU A 42 40.30 -40.96 -26.98
C LEU A 42 41.40 -40.02 -27.56
N ILE A 43 41.96 -39.00 -26.85
CA ILE A 43 41.47 -38.07 -25.80
C ILE A 43 42.51 -36.92 -25.55
N LEU A 44 42.10 -35.84 -24.84
CA LEU A 44 42.88 -34.76 -24.15
C LEU A 44 43.63 -33.63 -24.93
N ILE A 45 43.19 -32.39 -24.62
CA ILE A 45 43.89 -31.08 -24.39
C ILE A 45 45.44 -31.17 -24.23
N ILE A 46 46.29 -30.19 -24.62
CA ILE A 46 46.28 -28.70 -24.51
C ILE A 46 47.16 -28.07 -25.64
N ALA A 47 47.37 -26.75 -25.90
CA ALA A 47 47.06 -25.40 -25.34
C ALA A 47 47.25 -24.34 -26.50
N GLY A 48 47.07 -23.01 -26.41
CA GLY A 48 46.62 -22.06 -25.36
C GLY A 48 46.92 -20.57 -25.73
N ALA A 49 46.35 -19.60 -24.99
CA ALA A 49 46.45 -18.13 -25.18
C ALA A 49 45.87 -17.56 -26.51
N VAL A 50 45.36 -16.33 -26.62
CA VAL A 50 45.38 -15.14 -25.73
C VAL A 50 43.96 -14.62 -25.49
N GLY A 51 43.68 -14.07 -24.30
CA GLY A 51 42.42 -13.35 -24.05
C GLY A 51 42.47 -12.47 -22.80
N LEU A 52 42.79 -11.18 -22.96
CA LEU A 52 42.46 -10.11 -22.01
C LEU A 52 42.79 -8.73 -22.60
N LEU A 53 41.78 -7.99 -23.05
CA LEU A 53 41.74 -6.51 -23.14
C LEU A 53 40.36 -6.05 -23.65
N LEU A 54 39.95 -4.83 -23.26
CA LEU A 54 38.77 -4.10 -23.75
C LEU A 54 37.37 -4.71 -23.43
N LEU A 55 37.08 -4.82 -22.14
CA LEU A 55 35.76 -4.45 -21.61
C LEU A 55 35.90 -3.16 -20.78
N VAL A 56 34.79 -2.42 -20.62
CA VAL A 56 34.53 -1.19 -19.81
C VAL A 56 34.56 0.15 -20.58
N GLY A 57 33.42 0.88 -20.47
CA GLY A 57 33.21 2.27 -20.91
C GLY A 57 32.73 2.40 -22.37
N GLY A 58 31.71 3.20 -22.70
CA GLY A 58 30.79 4.03 -21.90
C GLY A 58 29.74 4.67 -22.84
N GLY A 59 28.55 5.04 -22.34
CA GLY A 59 27.42 5.48 -23.20
C GLY A 59 27.20 7.01 -23.27
N VAL A 60 26.02 7.37 -23.81
CA VAL A 60 25.35 8.70 -23.80
C VAL A 60 25.57 9.66 -25.02
N ALA A 61 24.79 9.38 -26.08
CA ALA A 61 23.79 10.30 -26.68
C ALA A 61 24.14 11.45 -27.67
N PHE A 62 23.04 11.93 -28.28
CA PHE A 62 22.77 13.15 -29.07
C PHE A 62 22.89 13.18 -30.63
N PHE A 63 21.70 13.08 -31.25
CA PHE A 63 21.18 13.80 -32.43
C PHE A 63 22.12 14.38 -33.51
N SER A 64 21.82 14.04 -34.77
CA SER A 64 21.29 15.05 -35.73
C SER A 64 20.54 14.43 -36.91
N SER A 65 19.65 15.23 -37.49
CA SER A 65 18.74 14.89 -38.59
C SER A 65 19.41 14.90 -39.97
N HIS A 66 18.77 14.24 -40.94
CA HIS A 66 18.55 14.82 -42.27
C HIS A 66 17.19 14.37 -42.84
N SER A 67 16.53 15.26 -43.59
CA SER A 67 15.20 15.07 -44.16
C SER A 67 15.23 15.27 -45.68
N SER A 68 14.56 14.41 -46.45
CA SER A 68 14.32 14.64 -47.89
C SER A 68 12.96 14.12 -48.35
N GLN A 69 12.00 15.05 -48.38
CA GLN A 69 10.91 15.25 -49.35
C GLN A 69 9.99 14.09 -49.80
N GLU A 70 8.69 14.41 -49.83
CA GLU A 70 7.64 13.65 -50.52
C GLU A 70 7.75 13.74 -52.05
N ALA A 71 7.20 12.74 -52.74
CA ALA A 71 6.67 12.88 -54.10
C ALA A 71 5.31 12.18 -54.20
N LYS A 72 4.29 12.85 -54.75
CA LYS A 72 2.93 12.31 -54.94
C LYS A 72 2.78 11.58 -56.28
N PRO A 73 1.74 10.72 -56.44
CA PRO A 73 1.80 9.59 -57.36
C PRO A 73 1.51 9.96 -58.82
N THR A 74 1.94 9.06 -59.72
CA THR A 74 1.56 9.04 -61.13
C THR A 74 0.83 7.74 -61.44
N GLU A 75 -0.48 7.81 -61.69
CA GLU A 75 -1.22 6.70 -62.29
C GLU A 75 -0.97 6.65 -63.81
N GLN A 76 -0.78 5.46 -64.37
CA GLN A 76 -1.54 4.97 -65.53
C GLN A 76 -1.26 3.46 -65.77
N PRO A 77 -2.15 2.75 -66.49
CA PRO A 77 -2.32 1.30 -66.31
C PRO A 77 -1.45 0.43 -67.21
N ILE A 78 -1.19 -0.80 -66.74
CA ILE A 78 -0.74 -1.93 -67.57
C ILE A 78 -1.63 -3.13 -67.23
N ALA A 79 -2.21 -3.74 -68.27
CA ALA A 79 -3.05 -4.93 -68.13
C ALA A 79 -2.23 -6.23 -68.19
N ASP A 80 -2.76 -7.27 -67.56
CA ASP A 80 -2.57 -8.70 -67.82
C ASP A 80 -1.17 -9.18 -68.24
N ALA A 81 -0.40 -9.58 -67.23
CA ALA A 81 0.58 -10.65 -67.36
C ALA A 81 0.32 -11.73 -66.29
N VAL A 82 -0.83 -12.40 -66.40
CA VAL A 82 -1.14 -13.58 -65.57
C VAL A 82 -0.12 -14.67 -65.88
N LYS A 83 0.90 -14.78 -65.03
CA LYS A 83 1.62 -16.06 -64.90
C LYS A 83 0.60 -17.07 -64.39
N PRO A 84 0.48 -18.27 -64.99
CA PRO A 84 -0.30 -19.32 -64.36
C PRO A 84 0.31 -19.57 -62.99
N SER A 85 -0.53 -19.49 -61.95
CA SER A 85 -0.19 -20.06 -60.65
C SER A 85 0.22 -21.51 -60.89
N GLN A 86 1.41 -21.89 -60.45
CA GLN A 86 1.68 -23.31 -60.26
C GLN A 86 0.64 -23.80 -59.26
N GLU A 87 -0.22 -24.72 -59.69
CA GLU A 87 -1.15 -25.37 -58.78
C GLU A 87 -0.31 -26.05 -57.71
N ASN A 88 -0.45 -25.59 -56.45
CA ASN A 88 0.11 -26.31 -55.33
C ASN A 88 -0.58 -27.67 -55.33
N ILE A 89 0.17 -28.72 -55.69
CA ILE A 89 -0.33 -30.09 -55.67
C ILE A 89 -0.61 -30.41 -54.21
N ILE A 90 -1.87 -30.30 -53.82
CA ILE A 90 -2.34 -30.62 -52.48
C ILE A 90 -2.04 -32.09 -52.27
N ALA A 91 -1.23 -32.40 -51.24
CA ALA A 91 -0.99 -33.79 -50.87
C ALA A 91 -2.35 -34.41 -50.47
N PRO A 92 -2.77 -35.54 -51.06
CA PRO A 92 -4.09 -36.10 -50.80
C PRO A 92 -4.26 -36.36 -49.31
N SER A 93 -5.44 -36.05 -48.79
CA SER A 93 -5.82 -36.32 -47.40
C SER A 93 -5.80 -37.81 -47.07
N ALA A 94 -5.87 -38.17 -45.79
CA ALA A 94 -6.01 -39.57 -45.39
C ALA A 94 -7.24 -40.25 -46.03
N LEU A 95 -8.33 -39.49 -46.21
CA LEU A 95 -9.55 -39.93 -46.88
C LEU A 95 -9.35 -40.15 -48.38
N GLU A 96 -8.68 -39.24 -49.08
CA GLU A 96 -8.38 -39.38 -50.52
C GLU A 96 -7.41 -40.54 -50.79
N ASN A 97 -6.37 -40.71 -49.97
CA ASN A 97 -5.49 -41.89 -50.05
C ASN A 97 -6.26 -43.21 -49.80
N MET A 98 -7.22 -43.21 -48.89
CA MET A 98 -8.09 -44.37 -48.68
C MET A 98 -8.97 -44.62 -49.92
N ILE A 99 -9.56 -43.58 -50.53
CA ILE A 99 -10.38 -43.66 -51.74
C ILE A 99 -9.57 -44.17 -52.94
N GLU A 100 -8.38 -43.62 -53.21
CA GLU A 100 -7.49 -44.10 -54.27
C GLU A 100 -7.11 -45.57 -54.06
N ARG A 101 -6.78 -45.97 -52.82
CA ARG A 101 -6.44 -47.34 -52.49
C ARG A 101 -7.64 -48.29 -52.61
N ALA A 102 -8.85 -47.85 -52.29
CA ALA A 102 -10.07 -48.63 -52.49
C ALA A 102 -10.37 -48.82 -53.98
N ASN A 103 -10.28 -47.75 -54.77
CA ASN A 103 -10.40 -47.77 -56.23
C ASN A 103 -9.36 -48.72 -56.86
N TYR A 104 -8.10 -48.66 -56.40
CA TYR A 104 -7.03 -49.55 -56.87
C TYR A 104 -7.31 -51.02 -56.52
N LEU A 105 -7.72 -51.34 -55.29
CA LEU A 105 -8.07 -52.72 -54.89
C LEU A 105 -9.27 -53.25 -55.67
N TYR A 106 -10.26 -52.40 -55.97
CA TYR A 106 -11.44 -52.76 -56.76
C TYR A 106 -11.05 -53.04 -58.22
N ALA A 107 -10.29 -52.14 -58.84
CA ALA A 107 -9.84 -52.26 -60.23
C ALA A 107 -8.92 -53.48 -60.46
N ASN A 108 -8.11 -53.89 -59.47
CA ASN A 108 -7.23 -55.05 -59.56
C ASN A 108 -7.89 -56.37 -59.09
N GLY A 109 -9.20 -56.39 -58.87
CA GLY A 109 -9.94 -57.65 -58.65
C GLY A 109 -9.97 -58.18 -57.22
N ASN A 110 -9.70 -57.34 -56.20
CA ASN A 110 -9.92 -57.65 -54.78
C ASN A 110 -11.18 -56.93 -54.22
N PRO A 111 -12.41 -57.22 -54.73
CA PRO A 111 -13.61 -56.47 -54.35
C PRO A 111 -13.93 -56.59 -52.86
N THR A 112 -13.60 -57.72 -52.21
CA THR A 112 -13.85 -57.93 -50.78
C THR A 112 -12.96 -57.07 -49.87
N GLU A 113 -11.76 -56.69 -50.32
CA GLU A 113 -10.89 -55.77 -49.58
C GLU A 113 -11.24 -54.33 -49.88
N ALA A 114 -11.56 -54.02 -51.14
CA ALA A 114 -12.07 -52.72 -51.55
C ALA A 114 -13.37 -52.36 -50.82
N LEU A 115 -14.34 -53.28 -50.71
CA LEU A 115 -15.60 -53.05 -50.00
C LEU A 115 -15.39 -52.75 -48.51
N LYS A 116 -14.48 -53.45 -47.83
CA LYS A 116 -14.10 -53.12 -46.44
C LYS A 116 -13.45 -51.74 -46.33
N LEU A 117 -12.69 -51.33 -47.34
CA LEU A 117 -12.07 -50.01 -47.36
C LEU A 117 -13.10 -48.91 -47.68
N TYR A 118 -14.08 -49.15 -48.56
CA TYR A 118 -15.23 -48.28 -48.80
C TYR A 118 -16.16 -48.17 -47.58
N GLU A 119 -16.39 -49.26 -46.86
CA GLU A 119 -17.10 -49.27 -45.57
C GLU A 119 -16.35 -48.41 -44.53
N LYS A 120 -15.01 -48.53 -44.44
CA LYS A 120 -14.22 -47.63 -43.59
C LYS A 120 -14.28 -46.18 -44.08
N ILE A 121 -14.19 -45.90 -45.38
CA ILE A 121 -14.31 -44.56 -45.97
C ILE A 121 -15.65 -43.92 -45.60
N ALA A 122 -16.75 -44.66 -45.70
CA ALA A 122 -18.08 -44.17 -45.34
C ALA A 122 -18.13 -43.76 -43.86
N LEU A 123 -17.77 -44.66 -42.94
CA LEU A 123 -17.74 -44.40 -41.50
C LEU A 123 -16.79 -43.25 -41.12
N TYR A 124 -15.63 -43.16 -41.76
CA TYR A 124 -14.66 -42.08 -41.59
C TYR A 124 -15.26 -40.72 -42.02
N SER A 125 -15.88 -40.66 -43.21
CA SER A 125 -16.54 -39.45 -43.72
C SER A 125 -17.77 -39.04 -42.91
N GLU A 126 -18.49 -39.99 -42.32
CA GLU A 126 -19.63 -39.73 -41.44
C GLU A 126 -19.17 -39.12 -40.11
N ALA A 127 -18.16 -39.71 -39.45
CA ALA A 127 -17.58 -39.19 -38.22
C ALA A 127 -17.05 -37.75 -38.38
N ILE A 128 -16.36 -37.49 -39.50
CA ILE A 128 -15.88 -36.16 -39.90
C ILE A 128 -17.05 -35.18 -40.09
N SER A 129 -18.10 -35.59 -40.82
CA SER A 129 -19.26 -34.72 -41.07
C SER A 129 -19.99 -34.36 -39.78
N GLN A 130 -20.15 -35.32 -38.87
CA GLN A 130 -20.74 -35.14 -37.53
C GLN A 130 -19.85 -34.26 -36.64
N TYR A 131 -18.53 -34.45 -36.67
CA TYR A 131 -17.59 -33.64 -35.91
C TYR A 131 -17.66 -32.16 -36.32
N ASN A 132 -17.53 -31.87 -37.62
CA ASN A 132 -17.55 -30.49 -38.11
C ASN A 132 -18.91 -29.82 -37.92
N LEU A 133 -20.02 -30.56 -38.06
CA LEU A 133 -21.35 -30.06 -37.72
C LEU A 133 -21.45 -29.72 -36.22
N GLY A 134 -20.92 -30.57 -35.34
CA GLY A 134 -20.84 -30.30 -33.90
C GLY A 134 -19.98 -29.08 -33.56
N VAL A 135 -18.88 -28.84 -34.29
CA VAL A 135 -18.03 -27.64 -34.14
C VAL A 135 -18.77 -26.36 -34.55
N VAL A 136 -19.51 -26.38 -35.67
CA VAL A 136 -20.34 -25.25 -36.10
C VAL A 136 -21.42 -24.96 -35.05
N GLN A 137 -22.17 -25.98 -34.63
CA GLN A 137 -23.22 -25.84 -33.62
C GLN A 137 -22.69 -25.36 -32.26
N LEU A 138 -21.48 -25.78 -31.87
CA LEU A 138 -20.81 -25.29 -30.65
C LEU A 138 -20.44 -23.80 -30.77
N LYS A 139 -20.03 -23.31 -31.95
CA LYS A 139 -19.81 -21.88 -32.22
C LYS A 139 -21.12 -21.08 -32.26
N GLU A 140 -22.23 -21.69 -32.67
CA GLU A 140 -23.57 -21.08 -32.73
C GLU A 140 -24.33 -21.14 -31.39
N GLY A 141 -23.77 -21.78 -30.36
CA GLY A 141 -24.38 -21.92 -29.03
C GLY A 141 -25.43 -23.03 -28.91
N GLU A 142 -25.58 -23.89 -29.93
CA GLU A 142 -26.47 -25.05 -29.93
C GLU A 142 -25.87 -26.23 -29.13
N TYR A 143 -25.56 -26.00 -27.85
CA TYR A 143 -24.75 -26.91 -27.03
C TYR A 143 -25.32 -28.33 -26.85
N LYS A 144 -26.63 -28.55 -27.02
CA LYS A 144 -27.21 -29.91 -26.89
C LYS A 144 -27.04 -30.67 -28.19
N GLU A 145 -27.31 -30.00 -29.30
CA GLU A 145 -27.27 -30.50 -30.65
C GLU A 145 -25.82 -30.81 -31.04
N ALA A 146 -24.89 -29.90 -30.71
CA ALA A 146 -23.45 -30.13 -30.77
C ALA A 146 -23.01 -31.36 -29.94
N LEU A 147 -23.51 -31.51 -28.70
CA LEU A 147 -23.19 -32.64 -27.83
C LEU A 147 -23.64 -33.99 -28.42
N GLU A 148 -24.82 -34.07 -29.04
CA GLU A 148 -25.25 -35.30 -29.74
C GLU A 148 -24.39 -35.57 -30.98
N ASN A 149 -24.03 -34.55 -31.77
CA ASN A 149 -23.11 -34.72 -32.91
C ASN A 149 -21.71 -35.19 -32.49
N PHE A 150 -21.13 -34.65 -31.41
CA PHE A 150 -19.86 -35.16 -30.87
C PHE A 150 -19.99 -36.61 -30.36
N LYS A 151 -21.10 -36.98 -29.69
CA LYS A 151 -21.37 -38.37 -29.29
C LYS A 151 -21.38 -39.33 -30.49
N HIS A 152 -21.99 -38.93 -31.61
CA HIS A 152 -22.00 -39.74 -32.83
C HIS A 152 -20.58 -39.91 -33.41
N SER A 153 -19.79 -38.84 -33.52
CA SER A 153 -18.39 -38.92 -33.97
C SER A 153 -17.54 -39.86 -33.08
N ILE A 154 -17.66 -39.72 -31.74
CA ILE A 154 -16.96 -40.58 -30.75
C ILE A 154 -17.29 -42.07 -30.95
N ALA A 155 -18.56 -42.38 -31.23
CA ALA A 155 -19.04 -43.73 -31.46
C ALA A 155 -18.48 -44.31 -32.77
N ASN A 156 -18.56 -43.54 -33.87
CA ASN A 156 -18.08 -43.92 -35.20
C ASN A 156 -16.55 -44.09 -35.26
N GLY A 157 -15.81 -43.31 -34.46
CA GLY A 157 -14.59 -43.78 -33.82
C GLY A 157 -13.27 -43.11 -34.20
N GLU A 158 -13.32 -42.15 -35.12
CA GLU A 158 -12.24 -41.22 -35.45
C GLU A 158 -12.40 -39.92 -34.60
N ASN A 159 -11.40 -39.02 -34.58
CA ASN A 159 -11.41 -37.73 -33.85
C ASN A 159 -11.83 -37.82 -32.35
N ARG A 160 -11.61 -38.97 -31.71
CA ARG A 160 -12.19 -39.30 -30.40
C ARG A 160 -11.70 -38.42 -29.24
N CYS A 161 -10.42 -38.07 -29.19
CA CYS A 161 -9.91 -37.23 -28.10
C CYS A 161 -10.52 -35.82 -28.19
N VAL A 162 -10.42 -35.18 -29.36
CA VAL A 162 -10.92 -33.82 -29.56
C VAL A 162 -12.45 -33.74 -29.49
N SER A 163 -13.18 -34.72 -30.01
CA SER A 163 -14.64 -34.82 -29.84
C SER A 163 -15.05 -34.94 -28.37
N ALA A 164 -14.26 -35.63 -27.54
CA ALA A 164 -14.50 -35.75 -26.11
C ALA A 164 -14.19 -34.44 -25.35
N ILE A 165 -13.18 -33.67 -25.77
CA ILE A 165 -12.94 -32.31 -25.24
C ILE A 165 -14.13 -31.39 -25.57
N ASN A 166 -14.55 -31.34 -26.83
CA ASN A 166 -15.68 -30.49 -27.25
C ASN A 166 -17.02 -30.93 -26.61
N ALA A 167 -17.25 -32.24 -26.43
CA ALA A 167 -18.40 -32.76 -25.70
C ALA A 167 -18.39 -32.36 -24.22
N ALA A 168 -17.22 -32.37 -23.56
CA ALA A 168 -17.10 -31.84 -22.19
C ALA A 168 -17.46 -30.35 -22.14
N VAL A 169 -16.91 -29.56 -23.06
CA VAL A 169 -17.24 -28.13 -23.22
C VAL A 169 -18.75 -27.89 -23.40
N CYS A 170 -19.44 -28.70 -24.20
CA CYS A 170 -20.91 -28.63 -24.30
C CYS A 170 -21.58 -28.92 -22.95
N CYS A 171 -21.12 -29.93 -22.22
CA CYS A 171 -21.64 -30.25 -20.89
C CYS A 171 -21.37 -29.16 -19.84
N LEU A 172 -20.27 -28.39 -19.95
CA LEU A 172 -19.97 -27.25 -19.08
C LEU A 172 -21.03 -26.15 -19.25
N ASN A 173 -21.27 -25.71 -20.50
CA ASN A 173 -22.30 -24.72 -20.83
C ASN A 173 -23.71 -25.16 -20.41
N LEU A 174 -24.02 -26.45 -20.56
CA LEU A 174 -25.29 -27.04 -20.13
C LEU A 174 -25.42 -27.23 -18.60
N LYS A 175 -24.42 -26.81 -17.81
CA LYS A 175 -24.29 -27.02 -16.35
C LYS A 175 -24.43 -28.50 -15.94
N ARG A 176 -23.90 -29.42 -16.76
CA ARG A 176 -23.92 -30.89 -16.60
C ARG A 176 -22.58 -31.44 -16.09
N GLU A 177 -22.16 -31.02 -14.90
CA GLU A 177 -20.87 -31.35 -14.27
C GLU A 177 -20.49 -32.85 -14.33
N LYS A 178 -21.45 -33.76 -14.15
CA LYS A 178 -21.21 -35.21 -14.21
C LYS A 178 -20.89 -35.72 -15.62
N GLU A 179 -21.52 -35.15 -16.63
CA GLU A 179 -21.23 -35.48 -18.04
C GLU A 179 -19.91 -34.84 -18.46
N PHE A 180 -19.63 -33.58 -18.06
CA PHE A 180 -18.32 -32.93 -18.24
C PHE A 180 -17.17 -33.81 -17.72
N ASN A 181 -17.24 -34.26 -16.47
CA ASN A 181 -16.21 -35.12 -15.87
C ASN A 181 -16.07 -36.48 -16.59
N TYR A 182 -17.18 -37.04 -17.11
CA TYR A 182 -17.14 -38.24 -17.94
C TYR A 182 -16.40 -38.01 -19.26
N TYR A 183 -16.72 -36.92 -19.97
CA TYR A 183 -16.11 -36.58 -21.25
C TYR A 183 -14.63 -36.20 -21.13
N ILE A 184 -14.22 -35.43 -20.11
CA ILE A 184 -12.81 -35.15 -19.83
C ILE A 184 -12.02 -36.43 -19.55
N LYS A 185 -12.57 -37.34 -18.73
CA LYS A 185 -11.94 -38.65 -18.47
C LYS A 185 -11.85 -39.52 -19.74
N MET A 186 -12.79 -39.38 -20.66
CA MET A 186 -12.77 -40.10 -21.93
C MET A 186 -11.73 -39.51 -22.90
N ALA A 187 -11.59 -38.17 -22.96
CA ALA A 187 -10.51 -37.51 -23.69
C ALA A 187 -9.13 -37.97 -23.16
N ASP A 188 -8.93 -37.96 -21.84
CA ASP A 188 -7.73 -38.48 -21.16
C ASP A 188 -7.40 -39.94 -21.53
N SER A 189 -8.42 -40.76 -21.80
CA SER A 189 -8.24 -42.16 -22.23
C SER A 189 -7.90 -42.34 -23.71
N TYR A 190 -8.24 -41.36 -24.57
CA TYR A 190 -7.95 -41.38 -26.01
C TYR A 190 -6.71 -40.55 -26.38
N LEU A 191 -6.31 -39.59 -25.55
CA LEU A 191 -5.13 -38.73 -25.73
C LEU A 191 -3.82 -39.48 -26.11
N PRO A 192 -3.52 -40.70 -25.61
CA PRO A 192 -2.34 -41.45 -26.07
C PRO A 192 -2.38 -41.87 -27.55
N GLN A 193 -3.55 -41.87 -28.19
CA GLN A 193 -3.71 -42.18 -29.62
C GLN A 193 -3.32 -40.97 -30.49
N GLU A 194 -3.43 -39.76 -29.93
CA GLU A 194 -3.04 -38.49 -30.55
C GLU A 194 -1.52 -38.23 -30.47
N SER A 195 -0.70 -39.17 -29.97
CA SER A 195 0.72 -38.95 -29.65
C SER A 195 1.64 -38.63 -30.85
N SER A 196 1.13 -38.76 -32.08
CA SER A 196 1.80 -38.35 -33.32
C SER A 196 1.20 -37.10 -33.96
N SER A 197 0.16 -36.50 -33.37
CA SER A 197 -0.48 -35.29 -33.88
C SER A 197 0.30 -34.03 -33.45
N PRO A 198 0.44 -33.00 -34.32
CA PRO A 198 0.96 -31.68 -33.94
C PRO A 198 0.19 -31.06 -32.76
N MET A 199 -1.10 -31.39 -32.63
CA MET A 199 -1.99 -30.93 -31.55
C MET A 199 -1.77 -31.61 -30.20
N TYR A 200 -0.90 -32.62 -30.09
CA TYR A 200 -0.76 -33.41 -28.87
C TYR A 200 -0.50 -32.57 -27.62
N SER A 201 0.41 -31.59 -27.67
CA SER A 201 0.66 -30.70 -26.52
C SER A 201 -0.57 -29.89 -26.12
N TYR A 202 -1.38 -29.47 -27.10
CA TYR A 202 -2.56 -28.66 -26.87
C TYR A 202 -3.67 -29.48 -26.22
N TYR A 203 -4.00 -30.64 -26.79
CA TYR A 203 -4.98 -31.56 -26.21
C TYR A 203 -4.55 -32.02 -24.80
N TYR A 204 -3.26 -32.30 -24.60
CA TYR A 204 -2.69 -32.61 -23.29
C TYR A 204 -2.85 -31.43 -22.32
N SER A 205 -2.65 -30.18 -22.76
CA SER A 205 -2.83 -29.01 -21.90
C SER A 205 -4.29 -28.79 -21.48
N LEU A 206 -5.24 -28.99 -22.40
CA LEU A 206 -6.67 -28.81 -22.14
C LEU A 206 -7.21 -29.89 -21.20
N VAL A 207 -6.89 -31.16 -21.49
CA VAL A 207 -7.29 -32.29 -20.63
C VAL A 207 -6.75 -32.11 -19.21
N ASN A 208 -5.51 -31.64 -19.05
CA ASN A 208 -4.96 -31.38 -17.72
C ASN A 208 -5.53 -30.12 -17.06
N TYR A 209 -5.77 -29.02 -17.79
CA TYR A 209 -6.43 -27.81 -17.26
C TYR A 209 -7.82 -28.15 -16.69
N TYR A 210 -8.66 -28.85 -17.46
CA TYR A 210 -10.00 -29.27 -17.03
C TYR A 210 -10.00 -30.34 -15.93
N LYS A 211 -8.87 -31.02 -15.67
CA LYS A 211 -8.65 -31.92 -14.53
C LYS A 211 -8.10 -31.22 -13.27
N GLY A 212 -7.77 -29.93 -13.34
CA GLY A 212 -7.06 -29.21 -12.27
C GLY A 212 -5.56 -29.50 -12.19
N ASN A 213 -5.01 -30.24 -13.16
CA ASN A 213 -3.59 -30.58 -13.30
C ASN A 213 -2.82 -29.40 -13.96
N TYR A 214 -2.84 -28.24 -13.31
CA TYR A 214 -2.38 -26.99 -13.93
C TYR A 214 -0.87 -26.95 -14.20
N LEU A 215 -0.05 -27.70 -13.45
CA LEU A 215 1.40 -27.78 -13.70
C LEU A 215 1.73 -28.60 -14.96
N GLU A 216 1.02 -29.70 -15.17
CA GLU A 216 1.08 -30.54 -16.36
C GLU A 216 0.62 -29.74 -17.59
N ALA A 217 -0.46 -28.98 -17.47
CA ALA A 217 -0.93 -28.08 -18.53
C ALA A 217 0.10 -26.99 -18.85
N LEU A 218 0.66 -26.32 -17.84
CA LEU A 218 1.68 -25.28 -18.01
C LEU A 218 2.97 -25.83 -18.64
N SER A 219 3.33 -27.07 -18.34
CA SER A 219 4.49 -27.75 -18.93
C SER A 219 4.34 -27.90 -20.44
N ALA A 220 3.17 -28.38 -20.91
CA ALA A 220 2.88 -28.50 -22.33
C ALA A 220 2.79 -27.14 -23.04
N LEU A 221 2.17 -26.12 -22.42
CA LEU A 221 2.08 -24.76 -22.96
C LEU A 221 3.41 -23.99 -23.00
N LYS A 222 4.45 -24.51 -22.34
CA LYS A 222 5.84 -24.01 -22.44
C LYS A 222 6.69 -24.76 -23.46
N HIS A 223 6.22 -25.93 -23.90
CA HIS A 223 6.86 -26.78 -24.90
C HIS A 223 5.83 -27.24 -25.94
N PRO A 224 5.14 -26.31 -26.64
CA PRO A 224 4.11 -26.66 -27.59
C PRO A 224 4.70 -27.43 -28.78
N THR A 225 3.95 -28.41 -29.29
CA THR A 225 4.28 -29.17 -30.50
C THR A 225 3.80 -28.48 -31.79
N THR A 226 3.06 -27.37 -31.67
CA THR A 226 2.59 -26.58 -32.82
C THR A 226 2.34 -25.09 -32.50
N ASP A 227 2.34 -24.27 -33.56
CA ASP A 227 1.99 -22.85 -33.60
C ASP A 227 0.45 -22.63 -33.73
N GLU A 228 -0.35 -23.67 -33.98
CA GLU A 228 -1.82 -23.53 -34.01
C GLU A 228 -2.38 -23.03 -32.67
N TYR A 229 -3.45 -22.22 -32.72
CA TYR A 229 -4.07 -21.58 -31.55
C TYR A 229 -3.10 -20.82 -30.61
N GLN A 230 -1.93 -20.38 -31.09
CA GLN A 230 -0.89 -19.75 -30.25
C GLN A 230 -1.41 -18.63 -29.34
N THR A 231 -2.35 -17.80 -29.83
CA THR A 231 -2.99 -16.71 -29.06
C THR A 231 -3.71 -17.23 -27.82
N ILE A 232 -4.43 -18.35 -27.94
CA ILE A 232 -5.17 -19.02 -26.88
C ILE A 232 -4.20 -19.77 -25.95
N GLN A 233 -3.23 -20.50 -26.52
CA GLN A 233 -2.16 -21.15 -25.74
C GLN A 233 -1.40 -20.14 -24.85
N ASN A 234 -1.13 -18.94 -25.37
CA ASN A 234 -0.52 -17.84 -24.64
C ASN A 234 -1.42 -17.32 -23.50
N LYS A 235 -2.71 -17.04 -23.77
CA LYS A 235 -3.66 -16.62 -22.73
C LYS A 235 -3.77 -17.66 -21.60
N LEU A 236 -3.92 -18.93 -21.95
CA LEU A 236 -4.03 -20.04 -20.98
C LEU A 236 -2.74 -20.19 -20.15
N ARG A 237 -1.57 -20.10 -20.78
CA ARG A 237 -0.27 -20.05 -20.09
C ARG A 237 -0.17 -18.85 -19.15
N ALA A 238 -0.61 -17.67 -19.58
CA ALA A 238 -0.58 -16.46 -18.76
C ALA A 238 -1.50 -16.60 -17.52
N LYS A 239 -2.74 -17.07 -17.71
CA LYS A 239 -3.70 -17.37 -16.62
C LYS A 239 -3.10 -18.33 -15.58
N ILE A 240 -2.52 -19.45 -16.03
CA ILE A 240 -1.91 -20.44 -15.11
C ILE A 240 -0.64 -19.90 -14.44
N SER A 241 0.25 -19.21 -15.16
CA SER A 241 1.45 -18.61 -14.56
C SER A 241 1.09 -17.51 -13.55
N ALA A 242 0.06 -16.71 -13.80
CA ALA A 242 -0.45 -15.71 -12.86
C ALA A 242 -1.04 -16.33 -11.59
N MET A 243 -1.81 -17.42 -11.73
CA MET A 243 -2.35 -18.18 -10.59
C MET A 243 -1.24 -18.72 -9.66
N TYR A 244 -0.07 -19.08 -10.21
CA TYR A 244 1.12 -19.46 -9.43
C TYR A 244 2.02 -18.26 -9.04
N GLY A 245 1.54 -17.02 -9.15
CA GLY A 245 2.26 -15.79 -8.77
C GLY A 245 3.42 -15.40 -9.70
N ASN A 246 3.58 -16.08 -10.84
CA ASN A 246 4.63 -15.81 -11.81
C ASN A 246 4.18 -14.77 -12.86
N PHE A 247 3.84 -13.58 -12.36
CA PHE A 247 3.28 -12.48 -13.16
C PHE A 247 4.24 -12.03 -14.29
N THR A 248 5.56 -12.11 -14.09
CA THR A 248 6.55 -11.77 -15.13
C THR A 248 6.49 -12.74 -16.31
N ASP A 249 6.35 -14.05 -16.08
CA ASP A 249 6.17 -15.02 -17.18
C ASP A 249 4.82 -14.86 -17.87
N ALA A 250 3.77 -14.48 -17.14
CA ALA A 250 2.47 -14.15 -17.71
C ALA A 250 2.54 -12.91 -18.63
N ILE A 251 3.14 -11.81 -18.17
CA ILE A 251 3.36 -10.59 -18.97
C ILE A 251 4.19 -10.90 -20.22
N ASN A 252 5.35 -11.54 -20.06
CA ASN A 252 6.22 -11.91 -21.17
C ASN A 252 5.52 -12.81 -22.21
N THR A 253 4.51 -13.59 -21.79
CA THR A 253 3.68 -14.41 -22.68
C THR A 253 2.65 -13.58 -23.45
N LEU A 254 2.02 -12.61 -22.79
CA LEU A 254 1.05 -11.67 -23.40
C LEU A 254 1.73 -10.55 -24.23
N GLU A 255 3.02 -10.28 -24.06
CA GLU A 255 3.80 -9.33 -24.86
C GLU A 255 4.37 -9.93 -26.17
N ASN A 256 4.00 -11.16 -26.51
CA ASN A 256 4.37 -11.79 -27.79
C ASN A 256 3.83 -10.96 -28.98
N PRO A 257 4.64 -10.59 -29.99
CA PRO A 257 4.16 -9.79 -31.14
C PRO A 257 3.08 -10.44 -32.03
N LYS A 258 2.81 -11.74 -31.87
CA LYS A 258 1.65 -12.42 -32.49
C LYS A 258 0.37 -12.35 -31.63
N GLN A 259 0.46 -11.86 -30.39
CA GLN A 259 -0.67 -11.78 -29.46
C GLN A 259 -1.52 -10.54 -29.75
N GLU A 260 -2.84 -10.69 -29.64
CA GLU A 260 -3.78 -9.57 -29.60
C GLU A 260 -3.57 -8.74 -28.32
N GLU A 261 -3.94 -7.46 -28.35
CA GLU A 261 -3.71 -6.56 -27.20
C GLU A 261 -4.72 -6.78 -26.07
N ASP A 262 -4.37 -7.67 -25.15
CA ASP A 262 -5.03 -7.82 -23.86
C ASP A 262 -4.50 -6.76 -22.87
N SER A 263 -5.09 -5.56 -22.91
CA SER A 263 -4.74 -4.47 -21.99
C SER A 263 -5.19 -4.75 -20.55
N PHE A 264 -6.31 -5.45 -20.35
CA PHE A 264 -6.88 -5.65 -19.02
C PHE A 264 -6.02 -6.61 -18.19
N SER A 265 -5.71 -7.80 -18.72
CA SER A 265 -4.81 -8.76 -18.05
C SER A 265 -3.44 -8.14 -17.82
N ARG A 266 -2.85 -7.45 -18.81
CA ARG A 266 -1.57 -6.73 -18.62
C ARG A 266 -1.67 -5.73 -17.47
N GLY A 267 -2.74 -4.92 -17.42
CA GLY A 267 -3.01 -3.96 -16.35
C GLY A 267 -3.04 -4.60 -14.96
N LEU A 268 -3.79 -5.69 -14.80
CA LEU A 268 -3.89 -6.45 -13.55
C LEU A 268 -2.55 -7.12 -13.17
N LEU A 269 -1.80 -7.65 -14.13
CA LEU A 269 -0.51 -8.29 -13.88
C LEU A 269 0.57 -7.28 -13.44
N TYR A 270 0.61 -6.09 -14.06
CA TYR A 270 1.50 -5.01 -13.61
C TYR A 270 1.10 -4.47 -12.23
N ALA A 271 -0.20 -4.43 -11.91
CA ALA A 271 -0.67 -4.04 -10.57
C ALA A 271 -0.17 -5.05 -9.51
N ASN A 272 -0.24 -6.35 -9.80
CA ASN A 272 0.27 -7.42 -8.93
C ASN A 272 1.81 -7.40 -8.77
N LEU A 273 2.57 -6.98 -9.79
CA LEU A 273 4.01 -6.70 -9.67
C LEU A 273 4.33 -5.41 -8.89
N GLY A 274 3.34 -4.55 -8.63
CA GLY A 274 3.54 -3.23 -8.03
C GLY A 274 4.08 -2.16 -8.99
N ASP A 275 4.16 -2.42 -10.30
CA ASP A 275 4.39 -1.37 -11.30
C ASP A 275 3.07 -0.66 -11.61
N LEU A 276 2.67 0.18 -10.66
CA LEU A 276 1.44 0.96 -10.73
C LEU A 276 1.39 1.90 -11.94
N LYS A 277 2.55 2.28 -12.53
CA LYS A 277 2.59 3.14 -13.73
C LYS A 277 2.20 2.37 -14.98
N SER A 278 2.77 1.19 -15.18
CA SER A 278 2.39 0.29 -16.28
C SER A 278 0.96 -0.20 -16.10
N ALA A 279 0.55 -0.54 -14.86
CA ALA A 279 -0.82 -0.89 -14.53
C ALA A 279 -1.82 0.22 -14.92
N LYS A 280 -1.58 1.47 -14.46
CA LYS A 280 -2.41 2.63 -14.80
C LYS A 280 -2.52 2.82 -16.32
N LYS A 281 -1.39 2.74 -17.04
CA LYS A 281 -1.37 2.87 -18.51
C LYS A 281 -2.30 1.83 -19.16
N TYR A 282 -2.05 0.54 -18.92
CA TYR A 282 -2.81 -0.53 -19.57
C TYR A 282 -4.29 -0.57 -19.14
N LEU A 283 -4.62 -0.30 -17.88
CA LEU A 283 -6.03 -0.19 -17.44
C LEU A 283 -6.73 1.02 -18.08
N THR A 284 -6.03 2.16 -18.26
CA THR A 284 -6.56 3.31 -19.00
C THR A 284 -6.80 3.01 -20.48
N ASP A 285 -6.02 2.10 -21.07
CA ASP A 285 -6.22 1.64 -22.45
C ASP A 285 -7.36 0.61 -22.55
N ALA A 286 -7.49 -0.30 -21.57
CA ALA A 286 -8.59 -1.27 -21.48
C ALA A 286 -9.98 -0.62 -21.37
N ILE A 287 -10.11 0.45 -20.57
CA ILE A 287 -11.37 1.25 -20.44
C ILE A 287 -11.85 1.82 -21.80
N LYS A 288 -11.00 1.89 -22.83
CA LYS A 288 -11.35 2.35 -24.19
C LYS A 288 -11.71 1.20 -25.14
N GLN A 289 -11.47 -0.04 -24.73
CA GLN A 289 -11.61 -1.25 -25.55
C GLN A 289 -12.92 -2.03 -25.25
N ASN A 290 -13.58 -1.73 -24.13
CA ASN A 290 -14.82 -2.35 -23.67
C ASN A 290 -15.95 -1.28 -23.55
N ASP A 291 -17.18 -1.67 -23.91
CA ASP A 291 -18.38 -0.81 -23.86
C ASP A 291 -18.99 -0.70 -22.45
N GLU A 292 -18.82 -1.71 -21.58
CA GLU A 292 -19.22 -1.67 -20.16
C GLU A 292 -18.03 -1.89 -19.20
N PRO A 293 -17.02 -0.99 -19.17
CA PRO A 293 -15.73 -1.23 -18.50
C PRO A 293 -15.78 -1.02 -16.97
N VAL A 294 -16.72 -1.67 -16.28
CA VAL A 294 -16.90 -1.53 -14.83
C VAL A 294 -15.70 -2.07 -14.05
N GLU A 295 -15.10 -3.17 -14.50
CA GLU A 295 -13.96 -3.77 -13.80
C GLU A 295 -12.69 -2.96 -14.02
N GLU A 296 -12.42 -2.54 -15.25
CA GLU A 296 -11.24 -1.78 -15.62
C GLU A 296 -11.23 -0.40 -14.96
N GLN A 297 -12.40 0.25 -14.84
CA GLN A 297 -12.58 1.49 -14.08
C GLN A 297 -12.26 1.32 -12.58
N LEU A 298 -12.75 0.24 -11.96
CA LEU A 298 -12.50 -0.04 -10.55
C LEU A 298 -11.06 -0.46 -10.29
N ALA A 299 -10.48 -1.34 -11.12
CA ALA A 299 -9.08 -1.73 -11.06
C ALA A 299 -8.15 -0.51 -11.18
N LEU A 300 -8.46 0.42 -12.11
CA LEU A 300 -7.72 1.68 -12.25
C LEU A 300 -7.87 2.55 -10.99
N ALA A 301 -9.06 2.65 -10.41
CA ALA A 301 -9.28 3.41 -9.18
C ALA A 301 -8.52 2.83 -7.98
N LEU A 302 -8.44 1.51 -7.87
CA LEU A 302 -7.63 0.85 -6.83
C LEU A 302 -6.13 1.08 -7.04
N VAL A 303 -5.64 1.05 -8.30
CA VAL A 303 -4.27 1.47 -8.63
C VAL A 303 -4.02 2.93 -8.24
N ASP A 304 -4.97 3.82 -8.50
CA ASP A 304 -4.87 5.24 -8.14
C ASP A 304 -4.86 5.48 -6.61
N LEU A 305 -5.63 4.71 -5.83
CA LEU A 305 -5.54 4.72 -4.35
C LEU A 305 -4.17 4.21 -3.83
N LYS A 306 -3.46 3.37 -4.58
CA LYS A 306 -2.08 2.94 -4.26
C LYS A 306 -1.03 3.98 -4.69
N MET A 307 -1.30 4.71 -5.77
CA MET A 307 -0.46 5.82 -6.26
C MET A 307 -0.63 7.13 -5.48
N GLY A 308 -1.65 7.22 -4.62
CA GLY A 308 -1.99 8.45 -3.89
C GLY A 308 -2.74 9.49 -4.74
N LEU A 309 -3.39 9.04 -5.81
CA LEU A 309 -4.20 9.81 -6.76
C LEU A 309 -5.69 9.75 -6.36
N HIS A 310 -5.97 10.14 -5.12
CA HIS A 310 -7.27 9.93 -4.46
C HIS A 310 -8.46 10.62 -5.15
N GLU A 311 -8.24 11.74 -5.84
CA GLU A 311 -9.29 12.49 -6.53
C GLU A 311 -9.62 11.85 -7.89
N GLU A 312 -8.62 11.30 -8.59
CA GLU A 312 -8.84 10.47 -9.79
C GLU A 312 -9.56 9.16 -9.43
N ALA A 313 -9.13 8.47 -8.37
CA ALA A 313 -9.83 7.30 -7.84
C ALA A 313 -11.27 7.62 -7.39
N ALA A 314 -11.47 8.72 -6.65
CA ALA A 314 -12.80 9.15 -6.21
C ALA A 314 -13.74 9.43 -7.37
N LYS A 315 -13.23 10.01 -8.46
CA LYS A 315 -14.00 10.22 -9.69
C LYS A 315 -14.38 8.88 -10.32
N LEU A 316 -13.41 7.99 -10.56
CA LEU A 316 -13.67 6.68 -11.19
C LEU A 316 -14.68 5.84 -10.39
N ILE A 317 -14.50 5.70 -9.08
CA ILE A 317 -15.43 4.96 -8.21
C ILE A 317 -16.84 5.57 -8.28
N LYS A 318 -16.95 6.91 -8.29
CA LYS A 318 -18.24 7.60 -8.38
C LYS A 318 -18.89 7.37 -9.75
N ASP A 319 -18.18 7.61 -10.84
CA ASP A 319 -18.70 7.48 -12.20
C ASP A 319 -19.14 6.01 -12.48
N SER A 320 -18.40 5.03 -11.95
CA SER A 320 -18.78 3.61 -11.97
C SER A 320 -20.04 3.33 -11.13
N THR A 321 -20.13 3.90 -9.92
CA THR A 321 -21.27 3.68 -9.01
C THR A 321 -22.56 4.31 -9.54
N ASP A 322 -22.48 5.53 -10.08
CA ASP A 322 -23.62 6.24 -10.67
C ASP A 322 -24.13 5.54 -11.94
N THR A 323 -23.25 4.83 -12.67
CA THR A 323 -23.58 4.08 -13.90
C THR A 323 -24.11 2.67 -13.60
N TYR A 324 -23.33 1.84 -12.90
CA TYR A 324 -23.57 0.40 -12.75
C TYR A 324 -24.26 0.00 -11.42
N ARG A 325 -24.51 0.96 -10.51
CA ARG A 325 -25.29 0.81 -9.27
C ARG A 325 -24.80 -0.25 -8.28
N ASN A 326 -25.24 -1.49 -8.43
CA ASN A 326 -24.93 -2.60 -7.52
C ASN A 326 -23.77 -3.44 -8.04
N ASP A 327 -23.69 -3.62 -9.36
CA ASP A 327 -22.67 -4.41 -10.06
C ASP A 327 -21.25 -3.91 -9.73
N VAL A 328 -21.12 -2.62 -9.41
CA VAL A 328 -19.88 -1.95 -8.95
C VAL A 328 -19.26 -2.57 -7.69
N TYR A 329 -19.99 -3.39 -6.93
CA TYR A 329 -19.51 -4.03 -5.71
C TYR A 329 -19.05 -5.49 -5.90
N ALA A 330 -19.30 -6.10 -7.07
CA ALA A 330 -18.99 -7.50 -7.33
C ALA A 330 -17.50 -7.79 -7.65
N PRO A 331 -16.80 -7.06 -8.56
CA PRO A 331 -15.49 -7.49 -9.05
C PRO A 331 -14.38 -7.51 -8.00
N TYR A 332 -14.38 -6.53 -7.09
CA TYR A 332 -13.27 -6.26 -6.18
C TYR A 332 -13.74 -5.99 -4.74
N PRO A 333 -14.26 -7.02 -4.03
CA PRO A 333 -14.48 -6.90 -2.59
C PRO A 333 -13.15 -6.58 -1.89
N LEU A 334 -13.13 -5.55 -1.04
CA LEU A 334 -11.91 -5.12 -0.36
C LEU A 334 -11.78 -5.70 1.05
N HIS A 335 -10.54 -5.99 1.43
CA HIS A 335 -10.11 -6.24 2.82
C HIS A 335 -9.05 -5.21 3.20
N VAL A 336 -9.32 -4.40 4.23
CA VAL A 336 -8.45 -3.36 4.76
C VAL A 336 -7.67 -3.88 5.97
N PHE A 337 -6.35 -3.73 5.93
CA PHE A 337 -5.45 -4.29 6.94
C PHE A 337 -4.35 -3.31 7.36
N LEU A 338 -3.69 -3.63 8.48
CA LEU A 338 -2.57 -2.86 9.02
C LEU A 338 -1.25 -3.34 8.39
N LYS A 339 -0.40 -2.40 7.96
CA LYS A 339 0.85 -2.70 7.25
C LYS A 339 1.81 -3.53 8.11
N PRO A 340 2.30 -4.70 7.63
CA PRO A 340 3.25 -5.54 8.38
C PRO A 340 4.55 -4.84 8.81
N SER A 341 4.94 -3.78 8.11
CA SER A 341 6.09 -2.92 8.43
C SER A 341 5.92 -2.10 9.73
N LEU A 342 4.72 -2.05 10.30
CA LEU A 342 4.46 -1.50 11.64
C LEU A 342 5.04 -2.37 12.76
N TYR A 343 5.29 -3.66 12.53
CA TYR A 343 5.58 -4.65 13.59
C TYR A 343 6.98 -5.26 13.51
N ASN A 344 7.57 -5.37 12.32
CA ASN A 344 8.92 -5.91 12.16
C ASN A 344 9.97 -4.89 12.68
N PRO A 345 10.80 -5.21 13.68
CA PRO A 345 11.74 -4.25 14.27
C PRO A 345 12.73 -3.64 13.27
N ASP A 346 13.15 -4.37 12.24
CA ASP A 346 14.04 -3.87 11.20
C ASP A 346 13.29 -2.91 10.25
N ASP A 347 11.99 -3.08 10.03
CA ASP A 347 11.14 -2.15 9.25
C ASP A 347 10.73 -0.92 10.04
N ILE A 348 10.33 -1.05 11.31
CA ILE A 348 10.09 0.09 12.20
C ILE A 348 11.33 0.98 12.23
N GLN A 349 12.51 0.36 12.35
CA GLN A 349 13.80 1.04 12.28
C GLN A 349 14.15 1.63 10.91
N ARG A 350 13.67 1.07 9.79
CA ARG A 350 13.79 1.67 8.45
C ARG A 350 12.88 2.88 8.31
N LEU A 351 11.60 2.74 8.68
CA LEU A 351 10.60 3.80 8.64
C LEU A 351 10.97 4.98 9.53
N TYR A 352 11.47 4.70 10.74
CA TYR A 352 11.96 5.72 11.68
C TYR A 352 13.06 6.60 11.03
N ARG A 353 14.05 5.97 10.39
CA ARG A 353 15.13 6.69 9.66
C ARG A 353 14.66 7.37 8.38
N LYS A 354 13.69 6.78 7.66
CA LYS A 354 13.13 7.33 6.40
C LYS A 354 12.18 8.51 6.64
N SER A 355 11.82 8.81 7.89
CA SER A 355 10.90 9.89 8.28
C SER A 355 11.50 11.31 8.15
N SER A 356 12.58 11.49 7.40
CA SER A 356 13.15 12.80 7.02
C SER A 356 12.24 13.60 6.07
N GLY A 357 11.17 12.99 5.55
CA GLY A 357 10.02 13.71 5.02
C GLY A 357 9.13 14.25 6.15
N ASP A 358 9.32 15.53 6.50
CA ASP A 358 8.57 16.29 7.51
C ASP A 358 8.64 15.80 8.97
N ASN A 359 9.82 15.93 9.57
CA ASN A 359 10.05 15.68 11.00
C ASN A 359 9.45 16.77 11.94
N ARG A 360 8.86 17.85 11.41
CA ARG A 360 8.52 19.07 12.18
C ARG A 360 7.62 18.79 13.39
N GLN A 361 6.67 17.86 13.27
CA GLN A 361 5.79 17.49 14.39
C GLN A 361 6.57 16.92 15.60
N GLN A 362 7.61 16.10 15.37
CA GLN A 362 8.44 15.57 16.46
C GLN A 362 9.34 16.66 17.06
N VAL A 363 9.84 17.58 16.22
CA VAL A 363 10.59 18.77 16.67
C VAL A 363 9.71 19.63 17.59
N TYR A 364 8.48 19.96 17.20
CA TYR A 364 7.59 20.77 18.02
C TYR A 364 7.17 20.04 19.31
N ARG A 365 6.82 18.75 19.25
CA ARG A 365 6.51 17.96 20.47
C ARG A 365 7.69 17.94 21.44
N SER A 366 8.92 17.86 20.93
CA SER A 366 10.14 17.93 21.75
C SER A 366 10.35 19.31 22.37
N ILE A 367 10.15 20.39 21.59
CA ILE A 367 10.17 21.77 22.10
C ILE A 367 9.13 21.97 23.21
N LEU A 368 7.91 21.46 23.02
CA LEU A 368 6.80 21.55 23.99
C LEU A 368 7.02 20.64 25.22
N TYR A 369 7.79 19.56 25.13
CA TYR A 369 8.23 18.78 26.29
C TYR A 369 9.16 19.61 27.18
N PHE A 370 10.21 20.21 26.62
CA PHE A 370 11.22 20.96 27.38
C PHE A 370 10.85 22.42 27.68
N ALA A 371 9.72 22.90 27.16
CA ALA A 371 9.24 24.26 27.36
C ALA A 371 8.95 24.57 28.84
N PRO A 372 9.38 25.73 29.37
CA PRO A 372 9.10 26.11 30.74
C PRO A 372 7.66 26.57 30.92
N TYR A 373 7.04 26.13 32.01
CA TYR A 373 5.84 26.74 32.60
C TYR A 373 6.13 28.18 33.05
N LYS A 374 5.12 29.07 33.00
CA LYS A 374 5.29 30.50 33.31
C LYS A 374 4.84 30.81 34.73
N ILE A 375 5.68 31.53 35.47
CA ILE A 375 5.37 31.98 36.83
C ILE A 375 4.77 33.40 36.75
N PHE A 376 3.81 33.69 37.63
CA PHE A 376 3.17 34.99 37.79
C PHE A 376 4.17 36.11 38.16
N ASN A 377 3.84 37.35 37.82
CA ASN A 377 4.64 38.50 38.25
C ASN A 377 4.29 38.91 39.70
N ALA A 378 5.08 38.44 40.66
CA ALA A 378 4.92 38.76 42.07
C ALA A 378 4.95 40.28 42.38
N GLU A 379 5.64 41.09 41.58
CA GLU A 379 5.67 42.54 41.78
C GLU A 379 4.31 43.19 41.54
N GLN A 380 3.48 42.63 40.66
CA GLN A 380 2.12 43.13 40.42
C GLN A 380 1.24 42.94 41.67
N THR A 381 1.28 41.75 42.26
CA THR A 381 0.58 41.43 43.52
C THR A 381 1.10 42.29 44.68
N ILE A 382 2.42 42.50 44.79
CA ILE A 382 3.03 43.40 45.77
C ILE A 382 2.62 44.87 45.55
N ASN A 383 2.50 45.32 44.30
CA ASN A 383 2.09 46.69 43.96
C ASN A 383 0.62 46.94 44.37
N TYR A 384 -0.29 45.97 44.17
CA TYR A 384 -1.65 46.06 44.71
C TYR A 384 -1.69 46.10 46.24
N ILE A 385 -0.83 45.35 46.95
CA ILE A 385 -0.70 45.46 48.42
C ILE A 385 -0.21 46.86 48.81
N ARG A 386 0.82 47.39 48.13
CA ARG A 386 1.35 48.75 48.38
C ARG A 386 0.27 49.83 48.14
N LYS A 387 -0.51 49.72 47.05
CA LYS A 387 -1.63 50.62 46.76
C LYS A 387 -2.74 50.50 47.80
N GLY A 388 -3.12 49.28 48.19
CA GLY A 388 -4.09 49.04 49.25
C GLY A 388 -3.68 49.72 50.56
N ASN A 389 -2.45 49.47 51.02
CA ASN A 389 -1.90 50.08 52.22
C ASN A 389 -1.82 51.62 52.11
N ALA A 390 -1.41 52.15 50.95
CA ALA A 390 -1.36 53.60 50.72
C ALA A 390 -2.75 54.26 50.80
N ASN A 391 -3.81 53.58 50.35
CA ASN A 391 -5.18 54.09 50.43
C ASN A 391 -5.71 54.08 51.88
N ILE A 392 -5.32 53.10 52.72
CA ILE A 392 -5.59 53.12 54.17
C ILE A 392 -4.97 54.35 54.83
N TYR A 393 -3.75 54.74 54.45
CA TYR A 393 -3.09 55.93 55.03
C TYR A 393 -3.70 57.28 54.61
N ILE A 394 -4.62 57.31 53.64
CA ILE A 394 -5.36 58.52 53.22
C ILE A 394 -6.88 58.40 53.44
N ASP A 395 -7.30 57.41 54.24
CA ASP A 395 -8.70 57.12 54.61
C ASP A 395 -9.66 56.78 53.44
N ASP A 396 -9.12 56.42 52.26
CA ASP A 396 -9.91 55.83 51.18
C ASP A 396 -10.07 54.31 51.40
N ILE A 397 -10.99 53.98 52.31
CA ILE A 397 -11.23 52.61 52.75
C ILE A 397 -11.83 51.73 51.64
N GLU A 398 -12.63 52.27 50.70
CA GLU A 398 -13.20 51.45 49.62
C GLU A 398 -12.17 51.18 48.51
N SER A 399 -11.35 52.15 48.08
CA SER A 399 -10.24 51.88 47.14
C SER A 399 -9.19 50.96 47.77
N ALA A 400 -8.88 51.13 49.07
CA ALA A 400 -8.01 50.21 49.80
C ALA A 400 -8.54 48.77 49.77
N LYS A 401 -9.83 48.59 50.07
CA LYS A 401 -10.55 47.32 50.08
C LYS A 401 -10.62 46.69 48.69
N GLU A 402 -10.79 47.47 47.62
CA GLU A 402 -10.72 46.95 46.24
C GLU A 402 -9.31 46.49 45.87
N TYR A 403 -8.27 47.28 46.15
CA TYR A 403 -6.88 46.89 45.88
C TYR A 403 -6.44 45.67 46.70
N LEU A 404 -6.80 45.59 47.98
CA LEU A 404 -6.47 44.44 48.83
C LEU A 404 -7.28 43.18 48.47
N LYS A 405 -8.55 43.32 48.09
CA LYS A 405 -9.34 42.21 47.53
C LYS A 405 -8.75 41.71 46.20
N THR A 406 -8.24 42.62 45.38
CA THR A 406 -7.54 42.31 44.13
C THR A 406 -6.23 41.58 44.40
N SER A 407 -5.39 42.04 45.33
CA SER A 407 -4.15 41.34 45.70
C SER A 407 -4.43 39.97 46.34
N THR A 408 -5.46 39.85 47.18
CA THR A 408 -5.86 38.56 47.78
C THR A 408 -6.29 37.56 46.71
N ARG A 409 -7.05 38.01 45.70
CA ARG A 409 -7.42 37.18 44.55
C ARG A 409 -6.19 36.78 43.74
N ALA A 410 -5.28 37.72 43.47
CA ALA A 410 -4.02 37.45 42.77
C ALA A 410 -3.19 36.39 43.51
N SER A 411 -2.85 36.62 44.79
CA SER A 411 -2.11 35.66 45.63
C SER A 411 -2.74 34.25 45.67
N SER A 412 -4.08 34.16 45.66
CA SER A 412 -4.78 32.87 45.63
C SER A 412 -4.71 32.16 44.26
N VAL A 413 -4.56 32.89 43.16
CA VAL A 413 -4.34 32.35 41.82
C VAL A 413 -2.87 32.00 41.63
N ASP A 414 -1.98 32.90 42.02
CA ASP A 414 -0.52 32.76 42.06
C ASP A 414 -0.10 31.45 42.77
N TYR A 415 -0.63 31.20 43.97
CA TYR A 415 -0.42 29.95 44.71
C TYR A 415 -1.00 28.72 43.99
N GLY A 416 -2.17 28.86 43.37
CA GLY A 416 -2.81 27.80 42.59
C GLY A 416 -2.00 27.40 41.35
N ILE A 417 -1.36 28.37 40.68
CA ILE A 417 -0.42 28.16 39.57
C ILE A 417 0.80 27.39 40.07
N VAL A 418 1.45 27.83 41.16
CA VAL A 418 2.63 27.15 41.71
C VAL A 418 2.34 25.68 42.04
N LEU A 419 1.21 25.39 42.69
CA LEU A 419 0.83 24.00 42.99
C LEU A 419 0.57 23.17 41.72
N ALA A 420 0.09 23.76 40.63
CA ALA A 420 -0.13 23.05 39.36
C ALA A 420 1.20 22.81 38.63
N ILE A 421 2.09 23.80 38.60
CA ILE A 421 3.46 23.66 38.05
C ILE A 421 4.24 22.59 38.84
N GLN A 422 4.11 22.56 40.18
CA GLN A 422 4.73 21.50 41.01
C GLN A 422 4.21 20.09 40.71
N LYS A 423 2.95 19.95 40.25
CA LYS A 423 2.42 18.68 39.74
C LYS A 423 2.98 18.34 38.36
N ALA A 424 2.99 19.32 37.45
CA ALA A 424 3.49 19.12 36.08
C ALA A 424 4.99 18.75 36.06
N LEU A 425 5.81 19.39 36.89
CA LEU A 425 7.23 19.08 37.07
C LEU A 425 7.49 17.75 37.81
N LYS A 426 6.45 17.13 38.39
CA LYS A 426 6.46 15.74 38.89
C LYS A 426 5.70 14.80 37.93
N PHE A 427 5.59 15.20 36.67
CA PHE A 427 4.90 14.52 35.59
C PHE A 427 3.42 14.17 35.86
N ARG A 428 2.77 14.72 36.90
CA ARG A 428 1.32 14.57 37.15
C ARG A 428 0.51 15.53 36.28
N LEU A 429 0.62 15.36 34.96
CA LEU A 429 0.08 16.32 33.97
C LEU A 429 -1.44 16.45 34.03
N ARG A 430 -2.18 15.34 34.16
CA ARG A 430 -3.65 15.35 34.22
C ARG A 430 -4.15 16.13 35.45
N ASP A 431 -3.48 15.97 36.59
CA ASP A 431 -3.83 16.68 37.83
C ASP A 431 -3.46 18.17 37.79
N ALA A 432 -2.37 18.51 37.07
CA ALA A 432 -1.99 19.89 36.80
C ALA A 432 -3.00 20.57 35.86
N ASN A 433 -3.35 19.92 34.75
CA ASN A 433 -4.33 20.41 33.78
C ASN A 433 -5.72 20.60 34.40
N ALA A 434 -6.21 19.62 35.17
CA ALA A 434 -7.48 19.72 35.90
C ALA A 434 -7.49 20.90 36.89
N GLN A 435 -6.38 21.13 37.60
CA GLN A 435 -6.22 22.24 38.53
C GLN A 435 -6.16 23.60 37.82
N LEU A 436 -5.38 23.71 36.73
CA LEU A 436 -5.32 24.92 35.90
C LEU A 436 -6.68 25.25 35.28
N SER A 437 -7.42 24.24 34.80
CA SER A 437 -8.80 24.39 34.29
C SER A 437 -9.75 24.90 35.38
N ALA A 438 -9.65 24.37 36.61
CA ALA A 438 -10.46 24.84 37.74
C ALA A 438 -10.14 26.28 38.16
N LEU A 439 -8.87 26.70 38.09
CA LEU A 439 -8.44 28.09 38.32
C LEU A 439 -8.91 29.03 37.20
N LEU A 440 -8.81 28.58 35.94
CA LEU A 440 -9.17 29.36 34.76
C LEU A 440 -10.69 29.64 34.69
N LYS A 441 -11.53 28.67 35.07
CA LYS A 441 -12.99 28.86 35.22
C LYS A 441 -13.37 30.03 36.14
N ARG A 442 -12.49 30.40 37.08
CA ARG A 442 -12.68 31.55 37.98
C ARG A 442 -11.96 32.82 37.51
N ASN A 443 -11.05 32.72 36.52
CA ASN A 443 -10.17 33.80 36.08
C ASN A 443 -9.91 33.77 34.55
N PRO A 444 -10.96 33.85 33.70
CA PRO A 444 -10.89 33.48 32.28
C PRO A 444 -10.11 34.45 31.37
N GLN A 445 -9.58 35.55 31.91
CA GLN A 445 -8.76 36.54 31.18
C GLN A 445 -7.27 36.51 31.59
N HIS A 446 -6.83 35.47 32.31
CA HIS A 446 -5.47 35.39 32.85
C HIS A 446 -4.51 34.72 31.85
N SER A 447 -3.68 35.52 31.15
CA SER A 447 -2.79 35.02 30.08
C SER A 447 -1.92 33.82 30.51
N ILE A 448 -1.30 33.87 31.70
CA ILE A 448 -0.43 32.78 32.19
C ILE A 448 -1.20 31.47 32.43
N LEU A 449 -2.39 31.50 33.06
CA LEU A 449 -3.22 30.30 33.23
C LEU A 449 -3.59 29.66 31.87
N HIS A 450 -3.84 30.47 30.84
CA HIS A 450 -4.06 29.95 29.49
C HIS A 450 -2.78 29.31 28.91
N TYR A 451 -1.60 29.91 29.09
CA TYR A 451 -0.33 29.34 28.62
C TYR A 451 0.02 28.00 29.32
N ASP A 452 -0.07 27.94 30.66
CA ASP A 452 0.26 26.71 31.40
C ASP A 452 -0.77 25.60 31.13
N LEU A 453 -2.05 25.96 30.95
CA LEU A 453 -3.10 25.01 30.58
C LEU A 453 -2.91 24.50 29.14
N ALA A 454 -2.50 25.37 28.22
CA ALA A 454 -2.14 24.99 26.86
C ALA A 454 -0.91 24.07 26.83
N LEU A 455 0.11 24.36 27.65
CA LEU A 455 1.32 23.56 27.75
C LEU A 455 1.06 22.16 28.33
N THR A 456 0.22 22.05 29.37
CA THR A 456 -0.23 20.72 29.84
C THR A 456 -1.04 19.98 28.78
N TYR A 457 -1.93 20.64 28.02
CA TYR A 457 -2.64 19.99 26.91
C TYR A 457 -1.69 19.50 25.81
N ALA A 458 -0.72 20.32 25.39
CA ALA A 458 0.29 19.96 24.39
C ALA A 458 1.14 18.76 24.83
N GLN A 459 1.59 18.76 26.08
CA GLN A 459 2.36 17.64 26.66
C GLN A 459 1.51 16.36 26.76
N MET A 460 0.20 16.46 26.99
CA MET A 460 -0.73 15.32 26.95
C MET A 460 -1.16 14.88 25.54
N GLY A 461 -0.83 15.63 24.49
CA GLY A 461 -1.19 15.32 23.09
C GLY A 461 -2.40 16.06 22.51
N ASP A 462 -3.13 16.85 23.31
CA ASP A 462 -4.33 17.58 22.87
C ASP A 462 -3.96 18.90 22.19
N MET A 463 -3.41 18.79 20.97
CA MET A 463 -2.90 19.92 20.20
C MET A 463 -4.00 20.93 19.82
N SER A 464 -5.25 20.48 19.69
CA SER A 464 -6.40 21.35 19.41
C SER A 464 -6.70 22.29 20.59
N LYS A 465 -6.77 21.78 21.84
CA LYS A 465 -6.92 22.65 23.02
C LYS A 465 -5.66 23.44 23.35
N ALA A 466 -4.48 22.88 23.07
CA ALA A 466 -3.23 23.60 23.19
C ALA A 466 -3.21 24.85 22.28
N HIS A 467 -3.57 24.69 20.99
CA HIS A 467 -3.71 25.81 20.07
C HIS A 467 -4.69 26.86 20.59
N GLU A 468 -5.91 26.46 20.98
CA GLU A 468 -6.95 27.37 21.49
C GLU A 468 -6.44 28.25 22.64
N HIS A 469 -5.83 27.62 23.65
CA HIS A 469 -5.40 28.32 24.85
C HIS A 469 -4.06 29.07 24.68
N PHE A 470 -3.11 28.56 23.86
CA PHE A 470 -1.90 29.32 23.51
C PHE A 470 -2.25 30.59 22.72
N LEU A 471 -3.19 30.48 21.77
CA LEU A 471 -3.70 31.62 21.01
C LEU A 471 -4.42 32.62 21.93
N ARG A 472 -5.27 32.12 22.83
CA ARG A 472 -5.99 32.96 23.81
C ARG A 472 -5.04 33.67 24.76
N SER A 473 -3.98 33.01 25.21
CA SER A 473 -2.94 33.60 26.07
C SER A 473 -2.20 34.74 25.36
N TYR A 474 -1.83 34.56 24.09
CA TYR A 474 -1.20 35.61 23.27
C TYR A 474 -2.15 36.80 22.99
N TYR A 475 -3.44 36.55 22.77
CA TYR A 475 -4.45 37.61 22.63
C TYR A 475 -4.77 38.35 23.95
N LEU A 476 -4.38 37.80 25.10
CA LEU A 476 -4.51 38.45 26.41
C LEU A 476 -3.24 39.19 26.84
N ASP A 477 -2.08 38.81 26.31
CA ASP A 477 -0.81 39.51 26.46
C ASP A 477 0.05 39.32 25.21
N ALA A 478 0.12 40.36 24.37
CA ALA A 478 0.87 40.33 23.11
C ALA A 478 2.40 40.23 23.30
N ASN A 479 2.91 40.51 24.51
CA ASN A 479 4.33 40.29 24.84
C ASN A 479 4.64 38.81 25.07
N ASN A 480 3.62 37.95 25.19
CA ASN A 480 3.78 36.51 25.39
C ASN A 480 4.09 35.78 24.07
N TYR A 481 5.14 36.22 23.36
CA TYR A 481 5.59 35.70 22.06
C TYR A 481 5.71 34.18 22.02
N MET A 482 6.25 33.58 23.09
CA MET A 482 6.34 32.11 23.24
C MET A 482 4.99 31.42 23.02
N SER A 483 3.92 32.01 23.55
CA SER A 483 2.55 31.50 23.40
C SER A 483 2.01 31.68 21.99
N GLY A 484 2.33 32.80 21.33
CA GLY A 484 1.97 32.99 19.92
C GLY A 484 2.67 31.97 19.02
N ILE A 485 3.96 31.72 19.24
CA ILE A 485 4.75 30.74 18.47
C ILE A 485 4.27 29.30 18.75
N PHE A 486 3.97 28.96 19.99
CA PHE A 486 3.37 27.65 20.33
C PHE A 486 1.96 27.47 19.77
N ALA A 487 1.17 28.55 19.66
CA ALA A 487 -0.09 28.51 18.93
C ALA A 487 0.12 28.19 17.44
N VAL A 488 1.14 28.77 16.78
CA VAL A 488 1.53 28.43 15.40
C VAL A 488 1.97 26.96 15.28
N MET A 489 2.84 26.47 16.16
CA MET A 489 3.26 25.05 16.18
C MET A 489 2.08 24.09 16.32
N CYS A 490 1.14 24.39 17.22
CA CYS A 490 -0.07 23.58 17.38
C CYS A 490 -1.04 23.72 16.18
N SER A 491 -1.10 24.89 15.55
CA SER A 491 -1.85 25.14 14.30
C SER A 491 -1.40 24.21 13.17
N ASP A 492 -0.09 24.09 12.97
CA ASP A 492 0.52 23.27 11.92
C ASP A 492 0.37 21.77 12.20
N MET A 493 0.51 21.33 13.47
CA MET A 493 0.25 19.93 13.86
C MET A 493 -1.20 19.47 13.61
N ILE A 494 -2.19 20.35 13.79
CA ILE A 494 -3.60 20.06 13.47
C ILE A 494 -4.01 20.40 12.03
N GLY A 495 -3.04 20.74 11.17
CA GLY A 495 -3.26 21.11 9.76
C GLY A 495 -4.04 22.41 9.52
N ASN A 496 -4.28 23.20 10.56
CA ASN A 496 -5.03 24.46 10.53
C ASN A 496 -4.07 25.66 10.53
N ASN A 497 -3.27 25.79 9.47
CA ASN A 497 -2.17 26.75 9.42
C ASN A 497 -2.65 28.21 9.38
N ASN A 498 -2.07 29.06 10.25
CA ASN A 498 -2.48 30.46 10.45
C ASN A 498 -1.36 31.44 10.04
N PRO A 499 -1.14 31.67 8.72
CA PRO A 499 -0.05 32.51 8.23
C PRO A 499 -0.16 33.98 8.68
N LYS A 500 -1.37 34.46 8.98
CA LYS A 500 -1.59 35.82 9.51
C LYS A 500 -0.98 35.99 10.91
N LEU A 501 -1.14 34.99 11.79
CA LEU A 501 -0.50 34.99 13.10
C LEU A 501 1.03 34.94 12.96
N THR A 502 1.54 34.10 12.06
CA THR A 502 2.97 33.98 11.76
C THR A 502 3.58 35.29 11.26
N SER A 503 2.87 36.05 10.40
CA SER A 503 3.30 37.40 9.99
C SER A 503 3.35 38.34 11.19
N ILE A 504 2.25 38.49 11.94
CA ILE A 504 2.18 39.40 13.10
C ILE A 504 3.30 39.13 14.11
N LEU A 505 3.61 37.86 14.37
CA LEU A 505 4.74 37.47 15.23
C LEU A 505 6.09 37.87 14.65
N LYS A 506 6.30 37.68 13.34
CA LYS A 506 7.54 38.08 12.63
C LYS A 506 7.72 39.59 12.62
N ASP A 507 6.65 40.32 12.31
CA ASP A 507 6.62 41.78 12.22
C ASP A 507 6.91 42.41 13.60
N ASN A 508 6.24 41.93 14.65
CA ASN A 508 6.51 42.39 16.03
C ASN A 508 7.93 42.03 16.50
N LEU A 509 8.36 40.77 16.34
CA LEU A 509 9.72 40.32 16.73
C LEU A 509 10.84 40.98 15.91
N SER A 510 10.55 41.66 14.81
CA SER A 510 11.53 42.48 14.07
C SER A 510 11.85 43.81 14.77
N GLN A 511 10.98 44.29 15.67
CA GLN A 511 11.12 45.56 16.38
C GLN A 511 11.71 45.39 17.79
N GLU A 512 11.71 44.17 18.32
CA GLU A 512 12.29 43.83 19.63
C GLU A 512 13.84 43.90 19.61
N PRO A 513 14.51 44.11 20.75
CA PRO A 513 15.97 44.20 20.81
C PRO A 513 16.68 42.85 20.56
N GLU A 514 17.99 42.91 20.34
CA GLU A 514 18.89 41.75 20.37
C GLU A 514 19.20 41.40 21.84
N LYS A 515 18.57 40.31 22.31
CA LYS A 515 18.69 39.72 23.65
C LYS A 515 18.34 38.23 23.57
N GLU A 516 18.91 37.43 24.47
CA GLU A 516 18.63 35.98 24.66
C GLU A 516 17.13 35.62 24.58
N GLU A 517 16.24 36.41 25.18
CA GLU A 517 14.79 36.14 25.18
C GLU A 517 14.14 36.28 23.79
N PHE A 518 14.53 37.29 23.01
CA PHE A 518 13.97 37.54 21.68
C PHE A 518 14.68 36.74 20.58
N GLU A 519 15.97 36.44 20.77
CA GLU A 519 16.74 35.49 19.95
C GLU A 519 16.14 34.08 20.04
N LEU A 520 15.73 33.65 21.23
CA LEU A 520 14.98 32.40 21.42
C LEU A 520 13.65 32.42 20.65
N TYR A 521 12.86 33.51 20.77
CA TYR A 521 11.57 33.62 20.06
C TYR A 521 11.74 33.65 18.54
N ARG A 522 12.77 34.33 18.01
CA ARG A 522 13.12 34.32 16.58
C ARG A 522 13.52 32.93 16.10
N THR A 523 14.41 32.26 16.85
CA THR A 523 14.84 30.88 16.58
C THR A 523 13.65 29.90 16.52
N LEU A 524 12.73 29.99 17.48
CA LEU A 524 11.52 29.17 17.51
C LEU A 524 10.57 29.49 16.36
N LEU A 525 10.44 30.76 15.97
CA LEU A 525 9.65 31.18 14.82
C LEU A 525 10.25 30.68 13.50
N ASP A 526 11.57 30.74 13.34
CA ASP A 526 12.28 30.16 12.18
C ASP A 526 12.05 28.65 12.08
N ILE A 527 12.05 27.93 13.20
CA ILE A 527 11.69 26.50 13.24
C ILE A 527 10.24 26.27 12.75
N THR A 528 9.26 27.13 13.09
CA THR A 528 7.90 27.02 12.51
C THR A 528 7.83 27.31 11.00
N GLN A 529 8.81 28.04 10.47
CA GLN A 529 8.95 28.37 9.04
C GLN A 529 9.83 27.35 8.29
N ASN A 530 10.22 26.23 8.93
CA ASN A 530 11.20 25.25 8.43
C ASN A 530 12.57 25.87 8.07
N ASN A 531 12.90 27.02 8.66
CA ASN A 531 14.06 27.85 8.36
C ASN A 531 15.25 27.49 9.26
N PHE A 532 15.59 26.20 9.33
CA PHE A 532 16.72 25.70 10.12
C PHE A 532 18.06 26.41 9.82
N PRO A 533 18.39 26.81 8.57
CA PRO A 533 19.59 27.60 8.31
C PRO A 533 19.63 28.95 9.05
N SER A 534 18.48 29.58 9.34
CA SER A 534 18.45 30.82 10.15
C SER A 534 18.40 30.53 11.65
N ALA A 535 17.69 29.48 12.06
CA ALA A 535 17.70 28.99 13.44
C ALA A 535 19.10 28.51 13.89
N SER A 536 19.98 28.11 12.94
CA SER A 536 21.35 27.65 13.23
C SER A 536 22.21 28.68 13.99
N LYS A 537 21.92 29.98 13.88
CA LYS A 537 22.55 31.07 14.65
C LYS A 537 22.43 30.92 16.17
N TRP A 538 21.44 30.15 16.63
CA TRP A 538 21.30 29.78 18.04
C TRP A 538 22.47 28.93 18.55
N LEU A 539 23.10 28.13 17.67
CA LEU A 539 24.24 27.26 18.00
C LEU A 539 25.55 28.03 18.18
N ASP A 540 25.69 29.19 17.54
CA ASP A 540 26.88 30.04 17.63
C ASP A 540 27.04 30.73 19.00
N ASN A 541 25.97 30.76 19.81
CA ASN A 541 25.88 31.54 21.04
C ASN A 541 26.02 30.69 22.31
N THR A 542 26.77 31.19 23.29
CA THR A 542 27.04 30.51 24.57
C THR A 542 26.09 30.97 25.70
N TYR A 543 24.79 30.78 25.49
CA TYR A 543 23.77 31.01 26.52
C TYR A 543 23.93 30.08 27.74
N LYS A 544 23.33 30.48 28.88
CA LYS A 544 23.27 29.63 30.08
C LYS A 544 22.48 28.35 29.77
N GLU A 545 23.03 27.18 30.11
CA GLU A 545 22.38 25.90 29.85
C GLU A 545 21.02 25.77 30.58
N ARG A 546 20.01 25.33 29.83
CA ARG A 546 18.63 25.04 30.26
C ARG A 546 18.14 23.81 29.48
N PRO A 547 17.16 23.03 29.99
CA PRO A 547 16.60 21.88 29.26
C PRO A 547 16.17 22.21 27.83
N LEU A 548 15.34 23.26 27.65
CA LEU A 548 14.89 23.73 26.34
C LEU A 548 16.05 24.13 25.42
N TYR A 549 17.09 24.78 25.96
CA TYR A 549 18.20 25.28 25.15
C TYR A 549 19.07 24.14 24.65
N LEU A 550 19.38 23.17 25.51
CA LEU A 550 20.10 21.96 25.11
C LEU A 550 19.26 21.10 24.15
N ALA A 551 17.94 21.01 24.34
CA ALA A 551 17.05 20.33 23.40
C ALA A 551 16.98 21.03 22.03
N LEU A 552 16.87 22.36 21.99
CA LEU A 552 16.96 23.14 20.74
C LEU A 552 18.31 22.92 20.05
N ASN A 553 19.41 22.90 20.81
CA ASN A 553 20.73 22.60 20.23
C ASN A 553 20.76 21.20 19.62
N VAL A 554 20.17 20.18 20.25
CA VAL A 554 20.05 18.83 19.65
C VAL A 554 19.23 18.86 18.36
N LEU A 555 18.05 19.47 18.38
CA LEU A 555 17.11 19.48 17.26
C LEU A 555 17.68 20.24 16.06
N ILE A 556 18.13 21.48 16.26
CA ILE A 556 18.69 22.33 15.20
C ILE A 556 19.98 21.72 14.66
N ALA A 557 20.88 21.20 15.52
CA ALA A 557 22.12 20.56 15.05
C ALA A 557 21.87 19.24 14.31
N THR A 558 20.78 18.52 14.58
CA THR A 558 20.43 17.29 13.84
C THR A 558 19.94 17.62 12.44
N GLU A 559 19.00 18.58 12.31
CA GLU A 559 18.47 19.04 11.02
C GLU A 559 19.51 19.79 10.17
N MET A 560 20.57 20.32 10.80
CA MET A 560 21.73 20.95 10.13
C MET A 560 22.93 20.00 9.94
N GLU A 561 22.77 18.69 10.16
CA GLU A 561 23.82 17.64 10.06
C GLU A 561 25.08 17.88 10.94
N GLN A 562 25.00 18.74 11.95
CA GLN A 562 26.06 19.04 12.91
C GLN A 562 26.10 18.00 14.05
N TYR A 563 26.28 16.73 13.69
CA TYR A 563 26.12 15.59 14.61
C TYR A 563 26.99 15.65 15.88
N ASP A 564 28.16 16.31 15.86
CA ASP A 564 28.96 16.49 17.08
C ASP A 564 28.35 17.48 18.08
N VAL A 565 27.72 18.54 17.60
CA VAL A 565 26.96 19.48 18.44
C VAL A 565 25.74 18.77 19.01
N ALA A 566 24.99 18.05 18.17
CA ALA A 566 23.84 17.25 18.60
C ALA A 566 24.21 16.20 19.68
N ARG A 567 25.25 15.39 19.42
CA ARG A 567 25.75 14.36 20.36
C ARG A 567 26.23 14.97 21.67
N THR A 568 26.84 16.15 21.64
CA THR A 568 27.33 16.84 22.84
C THR A 568 26.17 17.43 23.65
N SER A 569 25.25 18.13 23.00
CA SER A 569 24.08 18.72 23.66
C SER A 569 23.14 17.67 24.25
N ALA A 570 22.92 16.54 23.56
CA ALA A 570 22.12 15.43 24.08
C ALA A 570 22.75 14.84 25.35
N LYS A 571 24.09 14.66 25.37
CA LYS A 571 24.82 14.18 26.56
C LYS A 571 24.68 15.15 27.74
N ARG A 572 24.82 16.47 27.52
CA ARG A 572 24.61 17.48 28.57
C ARG A 572 23.16 17.50 29.07
N LEU A 573 22.18 17.37 28.18
CA LEU A 573 20.76 17.28 28.55
C LEU A 573 20.48 16.04 29.40
N SER A 574 21.03 14.88 29.04
CA SER A 574 20.94 13.66 29.86
C SER A 574 21.71 13.75 31.18
N ALA A 575 22.75 14.59 31.29
CA ALA A 575 23.44 14.85 32.56
C ALA A 575 22.64 15.80 33.48
N LEU A 576 21.84 16.70 32.90
CA LEU A 576 20.95 17.61 33.63
C LEU A 576 19.66 16.92 34.09
N GLN A 577 19.17 15.94 33.31
CA GLN A 577 17.97 15.14 33.58
C GLN A 577 18.28 13.64 33.40
N PRO A 578 19.08 13.03 34.30
CA PRO A 578 19.57 11.65 34.14
C PRO A 578 18.52 10.56 34.38
N HIS A 579 17.43 10.88 35.07
CA HIS A 579 16.37 9.94 35.43
C HIS A 579 15.14 10.02 34.51
N ASP A 580 15.09 11.02 33.63
CA ASP A 580 14.09 11.20 32.58
C ASP A 580 14.42 10.34 31.36
N MET A 581 13.41 9.73 30.74
CA MET A 581 13.61 8.82 29.61
C MET A 581 13.90 9.58 28.30
N LEU A 582 13.26 10.72 28.03
CA LEU A 582 13.41 11.43 26.76
C LEU A 582 14.82 12.00 26.50
N PRO A 583 15.52 12.66 27.47
CA PRO A 583 16.93 13.03 27.32
C PRO A 583 17.84 11.86 26.98
N ASN A 584 17.60 10.71 27.61
CA ASN A 584 18.34 9.47 27.37
C ASN A 584 18.03 8.87 25.98
N PHE A 585 16.80 9.01 25.48
CA PHE A 585 16.45 8.66 24.10
C PHE A 585 17.13 9.57 23.07
N MET A 586 17.22 10.89 23.31
CA MET A 586 17.98 11.80 22.45
C MET A 586 19.47 11.43 22.37
N VAL A 587 20.06 10.87 23.44
CA VAL A 587 21.43 10.33 23.40
C VAL A 587 21.53 9.05 22.55
N ILE A 588 20.55 8.15 22.62
CA ILE A 588 20.50 6.95 21.75
C ILE A 588 20.38 7.36 20.28
N GLU A 589 19.46 8.27 19.99
CA GLU A 589 19.17 8.75 18.63
C GLU A 589 20.41 9.43 18.04
N THR A 590 21.01 10.42 18.72
CA THR A 590 22.18 11.16 18.20
C THR A 590 23.48 10.34 18.12
N ASN A 591 23.66 9.28 18.91
CA ASN A 591 24.91 8.50 18.91
C ASN A 591 24.84 7.21 18.07
N PHE A 592 23.65 6.68 17.78
CA PHE A 592 23.49 5.36 17.16
C PHE A 592 22.61 5.34 15.90
N SER A 593 21.99 6.46 15.50
CA SER A 593 21.13 6.59 14.31
C SER A 593 21.61 5.76 13.11
N ASP A 594 22.87 5.93 12.73
CA ASP A 594 23.44 5.46 11.46
C ASP A 594 23.79 3.96 11.48
N MET A 595 23.65 3.30 12.64
CA MET A 595 23.96 1.88 12.79
C MET A 595 22.93 0.99 12.09
N LYS A 596 23.40 -0.11 11.48
CA LYS A 596 22.51 -1.17 10.95
C LYS A 596 21.58 -1.71 12.06
N PRO A 597 20.34 -2.15 11.76
CA PRO A 597 19.29 -2.31 12.78
C PRO A 597 19.66 -3.12 14.03
N LYS A 598 20.33 -4.26 13.86
CA LYS A 598 20.77 -5.13 14.96
C LYS A 598 21.88 -4.50 15.82
N ALA A 599 22.73 -3.65 15.22
CA ALA A 599 23.77 -2.91 15.93
C ALA A 599 23.19 -1.72 16.69
N PHE A 600 22.23 -0.99 16.11
CA PHE A 600 21.45 0.04 16.82
C PHE A 600 20.77 -0.56 18.05
N ALA A 601 20.03 -1.66 17.89
CA ALA A 601 19.31 -2.32 18.98
C ALA A 601 20.25 -2.75 20.12
N SER A 602 21.39 -3.36 19.80
CA SER A 602 22.41 -3.74 20.79
C SER A 602 22.97 -2.53 21.53
N SER A 603 23.37 -1.46 20.82
CA SER A 603 23.93 -0.23 21.41
C SER A 603 22.92 0.49 22.30
N ALA A 604 21.67 0.65 21.83
CA ALA A 604 20.58 1.24 22.60
C ALA A 604 20.32 0.47 23.90
N LEU A 605 20.21 -0.86 23.85
CA LEU A 605 20.00 -1.68 25.04
C LEU A 605 21.19 -1.65 26.01
N ASN A 606 22.43 -1.64 25.49
CA ASN A 606 23.64 -1.55 26.32
C ASN A 606 23.87 -0.16 26.93
N TYR A 607 23.21 0.88 26.42
CA TYR A 607 23.09 2.18 27.07
C TYR A 607 21.95 2.20 28.11
N LEU A 608 20.73 1.80 27.72
CA LEU A 608 19.56 1.80 28.61
C LEU A 608 19.75 0.96 29.88
N LYS A 609 20.42 -0.19 29.79
CA LYS A 609 20.76 -1.06 30.94
C LYS A 609 21.65 -0.40 32.01
N LYS A 610 22.25 0.77 31.72
CA LYS A 610 23.10 1.52 32.65
C LYS A 610 22.36 2.68 33.32
N GLN A 611 21.16 3.02 32.86
CA GLN A 611 20.37 4.14 33.37
C GLN A 611 19.42 3.68 34.47
N THR A 612 19.08 4.60 35.37
CA THR A 612 18.09 4.39 36.43
C THR A 612 17.00 5.43 36.27
N PHE A 613 15.87 5.04 35.66
CA PHE A 613 14.75 5.95 35.42
C PHE A 613 13.76 5.94 36.60
N HIS A 614 13.10 7.07 36.85
CA HIS A 614 11.94 7.10 37.77
C HIS A 614 10.64 6.59 37.13
N TYR A 615 10.53 6.64 35.80
CA TYR A 615 9.33 6.27 35.03
C TYR A 615 8.06 7.11 35.31
N ASP A 616 8.08 8.11 36.20
CA ASP A 616 6.94 9.04 36.37
C ASP A 616 6.56 9.74 35.05
N ASP A 617 7.56 10.05 34.22
CA ASP A 617 7.43 10.60 32.88
C ASP A 617 6.78 9.64 31.87
N LEU A 618 6.90 8.33 32.08
CA LEU A 618 6.21 7.28 31.32
C LEU A 618 4.79 7.02 31.85
N TYR A 619 4.64 6.91 33.17
CA TYR A 619 3.41 6.44 33.83
C TYR A 619 2.34 7.52 33.97
N TYR A 620 2.72 8.81 34.03
CA TYR A 620 1.79 9.94 34.25
C TYR A 620 2.07 11.15 33.32
N GLY A 621 3.27 11.17 32.73
CA GLY A 621 3.85 12.32 32.04
C GLY A 621 3.45 12.52 30.58
N PRO A 622 4.29 13.22 29.80
CA PRO A 622 4.00 13.58 28.42
C PRO A 622 3.76 12.38 27.50
N GLN A 623 2.82 12.52 26.57
CA GLN A 623 2.53 11.52 25.55
C GLN A 623 3.79 11.16 24.74
N LEU A 624 4.59 12.16 24.36
CA LEU A 624 5.86 11.94 23.64
C LEU A 624 6.80 10.93 24.33
N THR A 625 6.84 10.88 25.66
CA THR A 625 7.64 9.89 26.39
C THR A 625 7.09 8.48 26.23
N ARG A 626 5.77 8.30 26.23
CA ARG A 626 5.13 6.99 26.00
C ARG A 626 5.40 6.51 24.59
N ASP A 627 5.07 7.30 23.57
CA ASP A 627 5.29 6.98 22.15
C ASP A 627 6.76 6.58 21.92
N LYS A 628 7.71 7.39 22.41
CA LYS A 628 9.15 7.13 22.26
C LYS A 628 9.58 5.89 23.03
N ALA A 629 9.02 5.60 24.21
CA ALA A 629 9.35 4.40 24.97
C ALA A 629 8.81 3.12 24.31
N VAL A 630 7.57 3.15 23.80
CA VAL A 630 6.96 2.04 23.04
C VAL A 630 7.72 1.81 21.73
N GLN A 631 8.01 2.89 20.99
CA GLN A 631 8.80 2.84 19.76
C GLN A 631 10.23 2.34 20.00
N MET A 632 10.90 2.77 21.08
CA MET A 632 12.22 2.27 21.47
C MET A 632 12.15 0.78 21.85
N ALA A 633 11.11 0.36 22.58
CA ALA A 633 10.88 -1.06 22.89
C ALA A 633 10.62 -1.88 21.61
N ALA A 634 9.88 -1.36 20.63
CA ALA A 634 9.65 -2.03 19.34
C ALA A 634 10.95 -2.15 18.52
N MET A 635 11.67 -1.04 18.31
CA MET A 635 12.94 -1.01 17.57
C MET A 635 14.04 -1.89 18.18
N THR A 636 14.00 -2.13 19.50
CA THR A 636 14.98 -2.95 20.22
C THR A 636 14.50 -4.39 20.51
N GLY A 637 13.27 -4.76 20.11
CA GLY A 637 12.72 -6.09 20.39
C GLY A 637 12.44 -6.36 21.88
N GLN A 638 12.01 -5.34 22.62
CA GLN A 638 11.71 -5.37 24.06
C GLN A 638 10.24 -5.03 24.39
N LEU A 639 9.30 -5.11 23.43
CA LEU A 639 7.88 -4.87 23.69
C LEU A 639 7.33 -5.76 24.80
N THR A 640 7.57 -7.08 24.77
CA THR A 640 7.05 -8.01 25.79
C THR A 640 7.50 -7.69 27.23
N PRO A 641 8.79 -7.46 27.55
CA PRO A 641 9.20 -7.04 28.89
C PRO A 641 8.78 -5.60 29.24
N PHE A 642 8.55 -4.72 28.27
CA PHE A 642 8.01 -3.38 28.49
C PHE A 642 6.51 -3.44 28.87
N ILE A 643 5.70 -4.18 28.12
CA ILE A 643 4.29 -4.47 28.43
C ILE A 643 4.18 -5.08 29.83
N LYS A 644 4.98 -6.13 30.12
CA LYS A 644 4.95 -6.78 31.44
C LYS A 644 5.27 -5.83 32.60
N ARG A 645 6.13 -4.83 32.40
CA ARG A 645 6.39 -3.79 33.41
C ARG A 645 5.14 -2.94 33.68
N LEU A 646 4.43 -2.55 32.62
CA LEU A 646 3.20 -1.78 32.72
C LEU A 646 2.04 -2.60 33.33
N GLU A 647 1.88 -3.86 32.93
CA GLU A 647 0.93 -4.82 33.54
C GLU A 647 1.20 -4.99 35.05
N THR A 648 2.48 -4.97 35.46
CA THR A 648 2.88 -5.13 36.87
C THR A 648 2.62 -3.88 37.70
N ILE A 649 2.85 -2.66 37.17
CA ILE A 649 2.68 -1.42 37.93
C ILE A 649 1.20 -1.00 38.02
N LEU A 650 0.42 -1.20 36.95
CA LEU A 650 -0.99 -0.81 36.82
C LEU A 650 -1.87 -1.13 38.05
N PRO A 651 -1.89 -2.37 38.60
CA PRO A 651 -2.73 -2.72 39.76
C PRO A 651 -2.19 -2.18 41.10
N THR A 652 -0.99 -1.58 41.13
CA THR A 652 -0.36 -1.01 42.34
C THR A 652 -0.35 0.53 42.35
N THR A 653 -0.65 1.16 41.21
CA THR A 653 -0.81 2.62 41.12
C THR A 653 -2.11 3.07 41.78
N THR A 654 -1.99 3.98 42.76
CA THR A 654 -3.14 4.67 43.40
C THR A 654 -3.53 5.99 42.72
N ASP A 655 -2.65 6.52 41.86
CA ASP A 655 -2.85 7.74 41.08
C ASP A 655 -3.71 7.45 39.83
N ASN A 656 -3.90 8.46 38.97
CA ASN A 656 -4.60 8.29 37.70
C ASN A 656 -3.81 7.35 36.75
N THR A 657 -4.38 6.19 36.44
CA THR A 657 -3.75 5.12 35.63
C THR A 657 -3.89 5.29 34.12
N ALA A 658 -4.59 6.33 33.64
CA ALA A 658 -4.89 6.50 32.23
C ALA A 658 -3.66 6.50 31.30
N ASP A 659 -2.54 7.08 31.73
CA ASP A 659 -1.32 7.14 30.91
C ASP A 659 -0.57 5.79 30.89
N ILE A 660 -0.65 4.99 31.95
CA ILE A 660 -0.20 3.58 31.97
C ILE A 660 -1.04 2.75 30.99
N ILE A 661 -2.37 2.94 30.99
CA ILE A 661 -3.30 2.26 30.08
C ILE A 661 -3.05 2.68 28.63
N SER A 662 -2.72 3.95 28.37
CA SER A 662 -2.26 4.44 27.05
C SER A 662 -1.00 3.73 26.58
N ALA A 663 0.03 3.60 27.42
CA ALA A 663 1.25 2.88 27.07
C ALA A 663 1.03 1.37 26.88
N LEU A 664 0.07 0.76 27.59
CA LEU A 664 -0.33 -0.64 27.39
C LEU A 664 -1.09 -0.85 26.09
N ALA A 665 -2.04 0.04 25.76
CA ALA A 665 -2.81 -0.03 24.52
C ALA A 665 -1.89 0.08 23.30
N GLU A 666 -0.95 1.02 23.31
CA GLU A 666 0.06 1.19 22.26
C GLU A 666 1.08 0.03 22.24
N GLY A 667 1.53 -0.44 23.41
CA GLY A 667 2.42 -1.59 23.53
C GLY A 667 1.82 -2.87 22.94
N HIS A 668 0.57 -3.19 23.29
CA HIS A 668 -0.18 -4.31 22.73
C HIS A 668 -0.45 -4.15 21.23
N PHE A 669 -0.71 -2.93 20.74
CA PHE A 669 -0.86 -2.68 19.30
C PHE A 669 0.39 -3.10 18.52
N TYR A 670 1.57 -2.61 18.92
CA TYR A 670 2.83 -2.96 18.24
C TYR A 670 3.30 -4.40 18.51
N ASN A 671 2.80 -5.05 19.57
CA ASN A 671 3.01 -6.48 19.86
C ASN A 671 1.98 -7.39 19.15
N GLN A 672 1.06 -6.83 18.35
CA GLN A 672 -0.03 -7.54 17.65
C GLN A 672 -1.05 -8.23 18.57
N ASP A 673 -1.12 -7.85 19.85
CA ASP A 673 -2.21 -8.21 20.77
C ASP A 673 -3.45 -7.31 20.50
N PHE A 674 -3.98 -7.30 19.26
CA PHE A 674 -4.94 -6.27 18.83
C PHE A 674 -6.20 -6.19 19.69
N GLU A 675 -6.76 -7.33 20.11
CA GLU A 675 -7.93 -7.36 21.02
C GLU A 675 -7.66 -6.70 22.37
N LYS A 676 -6.47 -6.92 22.97
CA LYS A 676 -6.10 -6.24 24.22
C LYS A 676 -5.95 -4.74 24.00
N SER A 677 -5.35 -4.35 22.87
CA SER A 677 -5.19 -2.95 22.49
C SER A 677 -6.55 -2.26 22.30
N TYR A 678 -7.47 -2.91 21.58
CA TYR A 678 -8.85 -2.47 21.35
C TYR A 678 -9.62 -2.24 22.66
N VAL A 679 -9.60 -3.22 23.58
CA VAL A 679 -10.25 -3.10 24.90
C VAL A 679 -9.69 -1.92 25.70
N LEU A 680 -8.36 -1.73 25.71
CA LEU A 680 -7.73 -0.65 26.46
C LEU A 680 -7.97 0.73 25.84
N TYR A 681 -7.98 0.87 24.50
CA TYR A 681 -8.37 2.12 23.85
C TYR A 681 -9.83 2.48 24.12
N ASN A 682 -10.75 1.51 24.03
CA ASN A 682 -12.15 1.75 24.42
C ASN A 682 -12.27 2.12 25.91
N GLN A 683 -11.45 1.53 26.80
CA GLN A 683 -11.39 1.95 28.20
C GLN A 683 -10.94 3.43 28.36
N LEU A 684 -9.95 3.90 27.61
CA LEU A 684 -9.53 5.31 27.60
C LEU A 684 -10.66 6.23 27.12
N ILE A 685 -11.32 5.84 26.03
CA ILE A 685 -12.38 6.60 25.36
C ILE A 685 -13.66 6.68 26.20
N ASP A 686 -14.03 5.60 26.91
CA ASP A 686 -15.30 5.51 27.63
C ASP A 686 -15.23 5.52 29.15
N THR A 687 -14.14 5.05 29.78
CA THR A 687 -13.97 5.22 31.22
C THR A 687 -13.31 6.57 31.53
N TYR A 688 -12.15 6.84 30.91
CA TYR A 688 -11.37 8.06 31.19
C TYR A 688 -11.80 9.28 30.37
N LYS A 689 -12.69 9.10 29.39
CA LYS A 689 -13.19 10.13 28.46
C LYS A 689 -12.09 10.85 27.68
N ILE A 690 -10.99 10.15 27.42
CA ILE A 690 -9.86 10.61 26.60
C ILE A 690 -10.24 10.44 25.13
N ARG A 691 -10.55 11.57 24.49
CA ARG A 691 -11.22 11.67 23.18
C ARG A 691 -10.62 12.80 22.34
N ASP A 692 -9.31 12.93 22.42
CA ASP A 692 -8.46 13.56 21.40
C ASP A 692 -8.38 12.71 20.13
N GLU A 693 -7.91 13.31 19.05
CA GLU A 693 -7.73 12.66 17.74
C GLU A 693 -6.87 11.40 17.83
N GLN A 694 -5.64 11.51 18.35
CA GLN A 694 -4.66 10.43 18.33
C GLN A 694 -5.15 9.18 19.07
N THR A 695 -5.83 9.34 20.22
CA THR A 695 -6.42 8.22 20.98
C THR A 695 -7.57 7.55 20.21
N LEU A 696 -8.43 8.34 19.54
CA LEU A 696 -9.51 7.81 18.71
C LEU A 696 -8.96 7.08 17.48
N PHE A 697 -7.94 7.66 16.83
CA PHE A 697 -7.28 7.07 15.67
C PHE A 697 -6.57 5.75 16.01
N LEU A 698 -5.75 5.70 17.06
CA LEU A 698 -5.07 4.47 17.46
C LEU A 698 -6.06 3.41 17.98
N GLY A 699 -7.16 3.82 18.62
CA GLY A 699 -8.28 2.94 18.94
C GLY A 699 -8.94 2.34 17.70
N ALA A 700 -9.07 3.11 16.61
CA ALA A 700 -9.53 2.59 15.33
C ALA A 700 -8.51 1.65 14.68
N CYS A 701 -7.21 1.96 14.72
CA CYS A 701 -6.15 1.05 14.28
C CYS A 701 -6.24 -0.29 15.01
N ALA A 702 -6.36 -0.27 16.34
CA ALA A 702 -6.55 -1.48 17.14
C ALA A 702 -7.85 -2.22 16.80
N SER A 703 -8.94 -1.49 16.51
CA SER A 703 -10.21 -2.06 16.05
C SER A 703 -10.07 -2.78 14.70
N ILE A 704 -9.33 -2.21 13.73
CA ILE A 704 -9.06 -2.84 12.42
C ILE A 704 -8.21 -4.10 12.59
N GLY A 705 -7.17 -4.07 13.41
CA GLY A 705 -6.33 -5.24 13.69
C GLY A 705 -7.05 -6.36 14.46
N ALA A 706 -8.16 -6.04 15.12
CA ALA A 706 -9.04 -6.98 15.80
C ALA A 706 -10.35 -7.23 15.03
N GLU A 707 -10.43 -6.84 13.74
CA GLU A 707 -11.57 -7.05 12.83
C GLU A 707 -12.92 -6.41 13.28
N HIS A 708 -12.90 -5.55 14.30
CA HIS A 708 -14.05 -4.76 14.78
C HIS A 708 -14.31 -3.53 13.88
N TYR A 709 -14.59 -3.76 12.60
CA TYR A 709 -14.64 -2.74 11.56
C TYR A 709 -15.68 -1.64 11.79
N GLU A 710 -16.85 -1.95 12.36
CA GLU A 710 -17.88 -0.95 12.69
C GLU A 710 -17.39 0.02 13.77
N ASN A 711 -16.65 -0.49 14.76
CA ASN A 711 -16.03 0.35 15.79
C ASN A 711 -14.89 1.19 15.20
N ALA A 712 -14.11 0.63 14.28
CA ALA A 712 -13.10 1.38 13.54
C ALA A 712 -13.70 2.57 12.77
N ILE A 713 -14.79 2.35 12.02
CA ILE A 713 -15.53 3.40 11.31
C ILE A 713 -16.01 4.48 12.29
N ALA A 714 -16.64 4.09 13.41
CA ALA A 714 -17.14 5.03 14.41
C ALA A 714 -16.02 5.86 15.06
N LEU A 715 -14.89 5.24 15.39
CA LEU A 715 -13.73 5.92 15.98
C LEU A 715 -12.99 6.82 14.98
N LEU A 716 -12.90 6.43 13.70
CA LEU A 716 -12.35 7.28 12.64
C LEU A 716 -13.25 8.48 12.33
N GLU A 717 -14.57 8.32 12.34
CA GLU A 717 -15.51 9.44 12.24
C GLU A 717 -15.31 10.43 13.39
N LEU A 718 -15.21 9.94 14.63
CA LEU A 718 -14.92 10.79 15.79
C LEU A 718 -13.54 11.45 15.69
N SER A 719 -12.50 10.75 15.22
CA SER A 719 -11.17 11.31 14.95
C SER A 719 -11.24 12.45 13.92
N ARG A 720 -11.96 12.22 12.81
CA ARG A 720 -12.19 13.20 11.74
C ARG A 720 -12.94 14.45 12.23
N MET A 721 -13.80 14.31 13.24
CA MET A 721 -14.44 15.45 13.91
C MET A 721 -13.51 16.22 14.86
N LYS A 722 -12.38 15.63 15.30
CA LYS A 722 -11.35 16.31 16.12
C LYS A 722 -10.31 17.02 15.28
N ASN A 723 -9.83 16.36 14.24
CA ASN A 723 -8.90 16.90 13.26
C ASN A 723 -9.38 16.56 11.84
N PRO A 724 -10.20 17.44 11.23
CA PRO A 724 -10.66 17.24 9.86
C PRO A 724 -9.52 17.14 8.85
N SER A 725 -8.33 17.64 9.17
CA SER A 725 -7.14 17.70 8.32
C SER A 725 -6.40 16.37 8.21
N TYR A 726 -6.61 15.42 9.12
CA TYR A 726 -5.73 14.26 9.25
C TYR A 726 -5.94 13.20 8.16
N SER A 727 -5.02 13.17 7.18
CA SER A 727 -5.07 12.32 6.00
C SER A 727 -5.16 10.82 6.30
N GLU A 728 -4.46 10.33 7.31
CA GLU A 728 -4.50 8.91 7.72
C GLU A 728 -5.91 8.48 8.14
N THR A 729 -6.59 9.32 8.94
CA THR A 729 -7.98 9.06 9.34
C THR A 729 -8.94 9.11 8.14
N ARG A 730 -8.76 10.07 7.21
CA ARG A 730 -9.58 10.14 5.99
C ARG A 730 -9.40 8.92 5.09
N TYR A 731 -8.16 8.47 4.90
CA TYR A 731 -7.80 7.34 4.04
C TYR A 731 -8.36 6.03 4.58
N ALA A 732 -8.12 5.72 5.86
CA ALA A 732 -8.63 4.53 6.52
C ALA A 732 -10.16 4.45 6.44
N LEU A 733 -10.84 5.56 6.73
CA LEU A 733 -12.30 5.64 6.71
C LEU A 733 -12.85 5.49 5.29
N GLY A 734 -12.17 6.05 4.28
CA GLY A 734 -12.54 5.87 2.87
C GLY A 734 -12.41 4.40 2.42
N LEU A 735 -11.31 3.74 2.78
CA LEU A 735 -11.10 2.32 2.48
C LEU A 735 -12.11 1.42 3.20
N LEU A 736 -12.38 1.66 4.49
CA LEU A 736 -13.39 0.91 5.23
C LEU A 736 -14.79 1.10 4.65
N TYR A 737 -15.13 2.31 4.20
CA TYR A 737 -16.40 2.52 3.51
C TYR A 737 -16.50 1.78 2.17
N MET A 738 -15.40 1.59 1.43
CA MET A 738 -15.43 0.68 0.26
C MET A 738 -15.62 -0.79 0.68
N GLN A 739 -14.92 -1.26 1.73
CA GLN A 739 -15.09 -2.60 2.29
C GLN A 739 -16.53 -2.87 2.78
N THR A 740 -17.25 -1.85 3.26
CA THR A 740 -18.66 -1.93 3.65
C THR A 740 -19.62 -1.43 2.55
N PHE A 741 -19.22 -1.49 1.28
CA PHE A 741 -20.06 -1.18 0.10
C PHE A 741 -20.76 0.20 0.13
N ASN A 742 -20.05 1.22 0.63
CA ASN A 742 -20.51 2.60 0.76
C ASN A 742 -19.61 3.55 -0.06
N ASN A 743 -19.62 3.36 -1.39
CA ASN A 743 -18.84 4.18 -2.32
C ASN A 743 -19.19 5.67 -2.23
N GLN A 744 -20.43 6.03 -1.87
CA GLN A 744 -20.83 7.42 -1.69
C GLN A 744 -20.08 8.11 -0.53
N ALA A 745 -19.85 7.43 0.59
CA ALA A 745 -19.07 7.99 1.69
C ALA A 745 -17.55 7.98 1.39
N ALA A 746 -17.06 6.93 0.73
CA ALA A 746 -15.65 6.78 0.35
C ALA A 746 -15.18 7.87 -0.63
N THR A 747 -15.92 8.08 -1.73
CA THR A 747 -15.61 9.10 -2.76
C THR A 747 -15.59 10.52 -2.18
N ASN A 748 -16.50 10.83 -1.25
CA ASN A 748 -16.55 12.11 -0.51
C ASN A 748 -15.36 12.33 0.46
N LEU A 749 -14.61 11.29 0.80
CA LEU A 749 -13.37 11.36 1.59
C LEU A 749 -12.15 11.49 0.68
N PHE A 750 -12.01 10.59 -0.28
CA PHE A 750 -10.87 10.55 -1.20
C PHE A 750 -10.78 11.82 -2.07
N GLY A 751 -11.92 12.34 -2.57
CA GLY A 751 -11.97 13.61 -3.30
C GLY A 751 -11.56 14.83 -2.46
N LYS A 752 -11.52 14.73 -1.12
CA LYS A 752 -10.99 15.79 -0.24
C LYS A 752 -9.50 15.63 0.07
N MET A 753 -8.87 14.51 -0.30
CA MET A 753 -7.43 14.26 -0.11
C MET A 753 -6.59 14.75 -1.29
N GLY A 754 -7.18 14.84 -2.49
CA GLY A 754 -6.49 15.29 -3.70
C GLY A 754 -5.42 14.32 -4.21
N ASN A 755 -4.88 14.64 -5.37
CA ASN A 755 -3.79 13.87 -6.01
C ASN A 755 -2.43 14.29 -5.47
N THR A 756 -2.27 14.12 -4.16
CA THR A 756 -1.10 14.56 -3.37
C THR A 756 0.05 13.57 -3.37
N GLY A 757 -0.14 12.35 -3.87
CA GLY A 757 0.83 11.26 -3.72
C GLY A 757 0.97 10.76 -2.28
N PHE A 758 0.02 11.10 -1.40
CA PHE A 758 -0.02 10.60 -0.03
C PHE A 758 -0.13 9.07 -0.02
N GLN A 759 0.68 8.43 0.81
CA GLN A 759 0.62 6.99 1.08
C GLN A 759 0.53 6.79 2.59
N SER A 760 -0.47 6.04 3.05
CA SER A 760 -0.65 5.75 4.47
C SER A 760 0.55 4.99 5.06
N ARG A 761 0.98 5.40 6.26
CA ARG A 761 1.95 4.67 7.08
C ARG A 761 1.33 3.44 7.74
N TYR A 762 0.04 3.50 8.06
CA TYR A 762 -0.64 2.49 8.88
C TYR A 762 -1.40 1.45 8.09
N PHE A 763 -2.12 1.84 7.04
CA PHE A 763 -3.11 1.01 6.37
C PHE A 763 -2.68 0.62 4.96
N ASP A 764 -3.12 -0.57 4.56
CA ASP A 764 -3.19 -0.97 3.16
C ASP A 764 -4.49 -1.75 2.91
N PHE A 765 -4.73 -2.12 1.66
CA PHE A 765 -5.87 -2.94 1.27
C PHE A 765 -5.48 -4.00 0.23
N ALA A 766 -6.25 -5.08 0.17
CA ALA A 766 -6.16 -6.12 -0.84
C ALA A 766 -7.57 -6.50 -1.33
N ILE A 767 -7.63 -7.29 -2.40
CA ILE A 767 -8.86 -7.97 -2.78
C ILE A 767 -9.11 -9.10 -1.78
N ASP A 768 -10.35 -9.20 -1.31
CA ASP A 768 -10.81 -10.22 -0.36
C ASP A 768 -11.03 -11.55 -1.11
N THR A 769 -9.94 -12.25 -1.39
CA THR A 769 -9.96 -13.55 -2.08
C THR A 769 -10.66 -14.64 -1.28
N ASN A 770 -10.86 -14.47 0.03
CA ASN A 770 -11.68 -15.37 0.83
C ASN A 770 -13.17 -15.21 0.46
N LYS A 771 -13.69 -13.98 0.37
CA LYS A 771 -15.06 -13.74 -0.14
C LYS A 771 -15.27 -14.28 -1.56
N LEU A 772 -14.31 -14.06 -2.46
CA LEU A 772 -14.36 -14.62 -3.82
C LEU A 772 -14.45 -16.17 -3.80
N LEU A 773 -13.78 -16.82 -2.86
CA LEU A 773 -13.78 -18.29 -2.71
C LEU A 773 -15.04 -18.83 -2.03
N THR A 774 -15.55 -18.16 -0.98
CA THR A 774 -16.63 -18.69 -0.13
C THR A 774 -18.02 -18.16 -0.49
N GLU A 775 -18.10 -17.03 -1.17
CA GLU A 775 -19.34 -16.37 -1.61
C GLU A 775 -19.34 -16.09 -3.13
N PRO A 776 -18.94 -17.03 -4.02
CA PRO A 776 -18.78 -16.74 -5.44
C PRO A 776 -20.07 -16.17 -6.08
N GLN A 777 -21.25 -16.62 -5.66
CA GLN A 777 -22.54 -16.10 -6.16
C GLN A 777 -22.80 -14.61 -5.85
N ASN A 778 -22.04 -13.99 -4.94
CA ASN A 778 -22.11 -12.56 -4.63
C ASN A 778 -21.10 -11.71 -5.43
N PHE A 779 -20.06 -12.33 -6.00
CA PHE A 779 -18.88 -11.65 -6.56
C PHE A 779 -18.42 -12.20 -7.93
N HIS A 780 -19.06 -13.24 -8.47
CA HIS A 780 -18.74 -13.88 -9.75
C HIS A 780 -20.01 -14.46 -10.41
N PRO A 781 -20.22 -14.30 -11.73
CA PRO A 781 -21.48 -14.69 -12.40
C PRO A 781 -21.67 -16.18 -12.76
N LEU A 782 -20.89 -17.13 -12.20
CA LEU A 782 -20.87 -18.55 -12.65
C LEU A 782 -21.51 -19.56 -11.67
#